data_AF-A0A6V6ZF49-F1
#
_entry.id   AF-A0A6V6ZF49-F1
#
_cell.length_a   1.000
_cell.length_b   1.000
_cell.length_c   1.000
_cell.angle_alpha   90.00
_cell.angle_beta   90.00
_cell.angle_gamma   90.00
#
_symmetry.space_group_name_H-M   'P 1'
#
loop_
_entity.id
_entity.type
_entity.pdbx_description
1 polymer ?
#
loop_
_entity_poly.entity_id
_entity_poly.type
_entity_poly.pdbx_seq_one_letter_code
_entity_poly.pdbx_strand_id
1 'polypeptide(L)'
;MAKGVKKIKKLSNSSISGDYYKSGDVICVNPNQEASFVVGEWFNETTEEERRNINWLWMDHNKIKSFKETRKPTGEPYGLTFPKKLCGKYAYYLETSLSGEHDPRNTGIYVFGKCEKKITSASWSKKQNTADNSEINYGQDLFITLETEGLNGDTLKLELYSQKESKLIDTIKGNCTDGIFKGKFKTISYRKFPGLPGVVEHFYVKVINIENEYIKSASGSDKILSFKIIKNNSIITIPVFEAPTNTAPLTVAEIPAVEVVRTEGIFATYFAKQEFSLETAETAGQHTYIFKNPYSSINKDVIAPIIKKRVDAEVKADKKYAKLDDIKNALTTGPYAIGDPVSFNLCKLGANYIKINNAPLEEEVYVVAKTFLLDGKEVSITIKEKEAIVVDADAAVTVLEAKENGEELTILKATVENGIAKVKVKLRPKADEDLKIWKEKLLKGKKEESYTYTFKSEETTITDTNKKQFAAIILKNAKEGKQGNTKIATGKTAFVDDVEKALENKTYKGGDPITFDTYKTQTESLWLKAECQGDTVKHEKEFLKRDGEYFVIGKKCECEARVRAFMRMLRVGEGTGELIKSYDYNKKEIIYIAHDFQKAYTTAYNNHQITDLSTHPQLIYDGDSSAAGAYQVMRYVWWEISGFEVVNKRKTGKYIEDFDILKKHNISNYNAESQDKICLLIIKKQRPNLLEKIIKNDIQKAIQEDGCFIWASLPEDETHSHYKLNGELQSATPIIDCLEHYNKFLKEELADKSPLHLKKGFLQELGYNCCRESEKQGQICSVCNENHYDIAKSENWIHQKPSECWQASIDILAKYGLKNNSGYPQNRIIMATQENTSLIAKDTQKGLDYLDSQLKLGNPIVVGLDDNLRKSTYNSHKATEHFFVIVGKGCEKGQVYYRFFDVGSEALEEGTAEKNKLYLLDNKLLSGKSFGGTHNYTVTEIRRNY
;
A
#
# COMPACT_ATOMS: atom_id res chain seq x y z
N MET A 1 -70.52 -5.44 23.78
CA MET A 1 -70.06 -4.67 24.95
C MET A 1 -68.54 -4.86 25.07
N ALA A 2 -67.80 -3.92 25.65
CA ALA A 2 -66.34 -3.85 25.51
C ALA A 2 -65.61 -4.71 26.56
N LYS A 3 -64.73 -5.60 26.12
CA LYS A 3 -63.77 -6.35 26.96
C LYS A 3 -62.33 -5.90 26.71
N GLY A 4 -61.44 -6.03 27.69
CA GLY A 4 -60.01 -5.73 27.59
C GLY A 4 -59.52 -4.60 28.51
N VAL A 5 -58.28 -4.18 28.28
CA VAL A 5 -57.71 -3.02 28.97
C VAL A 5 -58.32 -1.74 28.39
N LYS A 6 -58.78 -0.85 29.26
CA LYS A 6 -59.39 0.43 28.86
C LYS A 6 -58.36 1.55 28.81
N LYS A 7 -57.42 1.58 29.76
CA LYS A 7 -56.38 2.61 29.84
C LYS A 7 -55.14 2.11 30.58
N ILE A 8 -53.96 2.49 30.11
CA ILE A 8 -52.69 2.31 30.82
C ILE A 8 -52.18 3.62 31.43
N LYS A 9 -51.36 3.52 32.48
CA LYS A 9 -50.78 4.69 33.18
C LYS A 9 -49.32 4.45 33.56
N LYS A 10 -48.53 5.52 33.58
CA LYS A 10 -47.16 5.53 34.14
C LYS A 10 -47.21 5.41 35.67
N LEU A 11 -46.35 4.58 36.24
CA LEU A 11 -46.16 4.44 37.68
C LEU A 11 -45.39 5.67 38.21
N SER A 12 -45.91 6.34 39.23
CA SER A 12 -45.30 7.54 39.81
C SER A 12 -44.35 7.13 40.93
N ASN A 13 -43.04 7.07 40.66
CA ASN A 13 -42.06 6.97 41.72
C ASN A 13 -41.78 8.38 42.24
N SER A 14 -42.29 8.66 43.44
CA SER A 14 -42.06 9.88 44.20
C SER A 14 -40.56 10.06 44.48
N SER A 15 -39.85 10.83 43.63
CA SER A 15 -38.58 11.55 43.93
C SER A 15 -38.00 12.36 42.76
N ILE A 16 -38.61 12.42 41.56
CA ILE A 16 -38.04 13.17 40.42
C ILE A 16 -39.00 14.28 39.99
N SER A 17 -38.69 15.53 40.35
CA SER A 17 -39.34 16.72 39.78
C SER A 17 -38.81 16.92 38.36
N GLY A 18 -39.58 16.58 37.33
CA GLY A 18 -39.11 16.80 35.95
C GLY A 18 -39.98 16.31 34.80
N ASP A 19 -41.24 15.90 35.00
CA ASP A 19 -42.11 15.56 33.88
C ASP A 19 -42.52 16.86 33.14
N TYR A 20 -41.92 17.13 31.97
CA TYR A 20 -42.08 18.39 31.23
C TYR A 20 -43.46 18.61 30.60
N TYR A 21 -44.29 17.58 30.44
CA TYR A 21 -45.64 17.68 29.86
C TYR A 21 -46.46 16.41 30.08
N LYS A 22 -47.71 16.55 30.53
CA LYS A 22 -48.69 15.46 30.63
C LYS A 22 -50.04 15.96 30.10
N SER A 23 -50.44 15.49 28.92
CA SER A 23 -51.75 15.79 28.34
C SER A 23 -52.38 14.49 27.87
N GLY A 24 -53.49 14.08 28.50
CA GLY A 24 -54.32 12.94 28.11
C GLY A 24 -53.52 11.66 27.88
N ASP A 25 -53.24 11.39 26.60
CA ASP A 25 -52.65 10.16 26.09
C ASP A 25 -51.18 10.31 25.64
N VAL A 26 -50.50 11.41 25.96
CA VAL A 26 -49.08 11.63 25.64
C VAL A 26 -48.25 11.78 26.91
N ILE A 27 -47.19 10.99 27.04
CA ILE A 27 -46.28 10.95 28.19
C ILE A 27 -44.85 11.23 27.74
N CYS A 28 -44.26 12.27 28.33
CA CYS A 28 -42.82 12.53 28.21
C CYS A 28 -42.06 11.73 29.27
N VAL A 29 -40.97 11.07 28.87
CA VAL A 29 -40.07 10.34 29.78
C VAL A 29 -38.68 10.94 29.76
N ASN A 30 -37.98 10.82 30.88
CA ASN A 30 -36.59 11.23 30.96
C ASN A 30 -35.73 10.28 30.12
N PRO A 31 -34.77 10.82 29.35
CA PRO A 31 -33.84 9.99 28.59
C PRO A 31 -32.97 9.14 29.54
N ASN A 32 -32.59 7.95 29.08
CA ASN A 32 -31.73 6.98 29.77
C ASN A 32 -32.24 6.58 31.17
N GLN A 33 -33.51 6.82 31.49
CA GLN A 33 -34.15 6.39 32.72
C GLN A 33 -35.31 5.45 32.37
N GLU A 34 -35.50 4.41 33.18
CA GLU A 34 -36.63 3.51 33.00
C GLU A 34 -37.92 4.19 33.46
N ALA A 35 -38.90 4.24 32.57
CA ALA A 35 -40.28 4.62 32.88
C ALA A 35 -41.14 3.36 32.91
N SER A 36 -41.74 3.09 34.07
CA SER A 36 -42.57 1.89 34.26
C SER A 36 -44.06 2.20 34.03
N PHE A 37 -44.77 1.30 33.36
CA PHE A 37 -46.19 1.42 33.03
C PHE A 37 -46.99 0.25 33.58
N VAL A 38 -48.23 0.51 33.98
CA VAL A 38 -49.17 -0.48 34.50
C VAL A 38 -50.55 -0.27 33.90
N VAL A 39 -51.41 -1.28 33.97
CA VAL A 39 -52.82 -1.12 33.62
C VAL A 39 -53.49 -0.19 34.64
N GLY A 40 -54.14 0.86 34.14
CA GLY A 40 -54.83 1.85 34.95
C GLY A 40 -56.31 1.54 35.14
N GLU A 41 -56.99 1.19 34.04
CA GLU A 41 -58.43 0.90 34.01
C GLU A 41 -58.73 -0.29 33.08
N TRP A 42 -59.72 -1.09 33.48
CA TRP A 42 -60.28 -2.20 32.70
C TRP A 42 -61.68 -1.86 32.21
N PHE A 43 -62.12 -2.47 31.10
CA PHE A 43 -63.54 -2.42 30.78
C PHE A 43 -64.34 -3.33 31.72
N ASN A 44 -65.56 -2.89 32.10
CA ASN A 44 -66.41 -3.52 33.13
C ASN A 44 -66.69 -5.01 32.90
N GLU A 45 -66.63 -5.49 31.66
CA GLU A 45 -66.93 -6.89 31.29
C GLU A 45 -65.72 -7.82 31.30
N THR A 46 -64.54 -7.31 31.66
CA THR A 46 -63.32 -8.11 31.72
C THR A 46 -63.27 -8.86 33.06
N THR A 47 -63.35 -10.18 33.01
CA THR A 47 -63.35 -11.06 34.20
C THR A 47 -61.97 -11.15 34.87
N GLU A 48 -61.92 -11.52 36.15
CA GLU A 48 -60.66 -11.69 36.89
C GLU A 48 -59.75 -12.78 36.30
N GLU A 49 -60.31 -13.79 35.63
CA GLU A 49 -59.51 -14.82 34.97
C GLU A 49 -58.85 -14.30 33.69
N GLU A 50 -59.58 -13.53 32.88
CA GLU A 50 -59.04 -12.84 31.69
C GLU A 50 -57.96 -11.80 32.08
N ARG A 51 -58.06 -11.22 33.28
CA ARG A 51 -57.04 -10.29 33.82
C ARG A 51 -55.76 -10.98 34.26
N ARG A 52 -55.56 -12.30 34.17
CA ARG A 52 -54.32 -12.91 34.71
C ARG A 52 -53.05 -12.52 33.95
N ASN A 53 -53.10 -12.46 32.62
CA ASN A 53 -51.95 -12.16 31.78
C ASN A 53 -52.34 -11.19 30.65
N ILE A 54 -51.46 -10.24 30.35
CA ILE A 54 -51.61 -9.23 29.30
C ILE A 54 -50.39 -9.19 28.39
N ASN A 55 -50.59 -8.80 27.14
CA ASN A 55 -49.53 -8.54 26.18
C ASN A 55 -49.29 -7.04 26.06
N TRP A 56 -48.07 -6.60 26.34
CA TRP A 56 -47.62 -5.23 26.08
C TRP A 56 -47.13 -5.11 24.65
N LEU A 57 -47.64 -4.12 23.93
CA LEU A 57 -47.31 -3.84 22.54
C LEU A 57 -46.60 -2.49 22.45
N TRP A 58 -45.33 -2.53 22.05
CA TRP A 58 -44.54 -1.34 21.77
C TRP A 58 -44.50 -1.09 20.26
N MET A 59 -45.08 0.00 19.80
CA MET A 59 -45.41 0.23 18.40
C MET A 59 -44.87 1.56 17.88
N ASP A 60 -44.82 1.67 16.56
CA ASP A 60 -44.54 2.92 15.86
C ASP A 60 -45.66 3.95 16.07
N HIS A 61 -45.38 5.20 15.71
CA HIS A 61 -46.32 6.32 15.89
C HIS A 61 -47.69 6.06 15.24
N ASN A 62 -47.70 5.36 14.11
CA ASN A 62 -48.90 5.07 13.32
C ASN A 62 -49.60 3.77 13.73
N LYS A 63 -49.08 3.03 14.72
CA LYS A 63 -49.66 1.78 15.23
C LYS A 63 -49.75 0.68 14.17
N ILE A 64 -48.88 0.73 13.16
CA ILE A 64 -48.81 -0.24 12.07
C ILE A 64 -47.79 -1.34 12.42
N LYS A 65 -46.66 -0.96 13.01
CA LYS A 65 -45.55 -1.87 13.29
C LYS A 65 -45.33 -2.00 14.79
N SER A 66 -45.50 -3.22 15.31
CA SER A 66 -45.04 -3.59 16.63
C SER A 66 -43.53 -3.85 16.61
N PHE A 67 -42.76 -3.12 17.41
CA PHE A 67 -41.33 -3.32 17.63
C PHE A 67 -41.08 -4.43 18.65
N LYS A 68 -41.97 -4.59 19.64
CA LYS A 68 -41.83 -5.59 20.71
C LYS A 68 -43.18 -5.92 21.31
N GLU A 69 -43.47 -7.21 21.40
CA GLU A 69 -44.57 -7.76 22.20
C GLU A 69 -44.00 -8.41 23.46
N THR A 70 -44.66 -8.26 24.61
CA THR A 70 -44.21 -8.89 25.86
C THR A 70 -45.39 -9.30 26.71
N ARG A 71 -45.53 -10.60 26.95
CA ARG A 71 -46.54 -11.15 27.84
C ARG A 71 -46.10 -11.05 29.30
N LYS A 72 -46.94 -10.47 30.16
CA LYS A 72 -46.70 -10.31 31.60
C LYS A 72 -47.95 -10.61 32.42
N PRO A 73 -47.80 -11.10 33.66
CA PRO A 73 -48.88 -11.10 34.63
C PRO A 73 -49.43 -9.70 34.87
N THR A 74 -50.73 -9.58 35.08
CA THR A 74 -51.33 -8.28 35.43
C THR A 74 -50.85 -7.81 36.79
N GLY A 75 -50.32 -6.59 36.84
CA GLY A 75 -49.74 -5.97 38.04
C GLY A 75 -48.23 -5.80 37.95
N GLU A 76 -47.54 -6.59 37.12
CA GLU A 76 -46.12 -6.35 36.83
C GLU A 76 -45.94 -5.12 35.94
N PRO A 77 -45.11 -4.14 36.34
CA PRO A 77 -44.84 -3.00 35.48
C PRO A 77 -44.08 -3.38 34.20
N TYR A 78 -44.35 -2.64 33.14
CA TYR A 78 -43.61 -2.67 31.89
C TYR A 78 -42.64 -1.48 31.83
N GLY A 79 -41.34 -1.75 31.89
CA GLY A 79 -40.28 -0.75 31.84
C GLY A 79 -39.92 -0.35 30.41
N LEU A 80 -39.83 0.95 30.15
CA LEU A 80 -39.32 1.52 28.91
C LEU A 80 -38.18 2.48 29.20
N THR A 81 -37.04 2.30 28.53
CA THR A 81 -35.89 3.20 28.60
C THR A 81 -35.65 3.82 27.24
N PHE A 82 -35.66 5.17 27.19
CA PHE A 82 -35.45 5.92 25.96
C PHE A 82 -34.01 6.42 25.86
N PRO A 83 -33.17 5.92 24.94
CA PRO A 83 -31.86 6.51 24.72
C PRO A 83 -32.01 7.94 24.16
N LYS A 84 -31.08 8.84 24.50
CA LYS A 84 -31.08 10.24 24.03
C LYS A 84 -31.21 10.40 22.50
N LYS A 85 -30.69 9.44 21.72
CA LYS A 85 -30.80 9.41 20.26
C LYS A 85 -32.23 9.22 19.74
N LEU A 86 -33.11 8.57 20.52
CA LEU A 86 -34.52 8.37 20.16
C LEU A 86 -35.43 9.46 20.72
N CYS A 87 -34.87 10.42 21.46
CA CYS A 87 -35.57 11.58 21.99
C CYS A 87 -35.74 12.65 20.91
N GLY A 88 -36.86 13.36 20.92
CA GLY A 88 -37.22 14.36 19.91
C GLY A 88 -38.74 14.49 19.75
N LYS A 89 -39.21 14.90 18.57
CA LYS A 89 -40.64 15.02 18.25
C LYS A 89 -41.33 13.68 17.95
N TYR A 90 -40.57 12.61 17.70
CA TYR A 90 -41.16 11.29 17.43
C TYR A 90 -41.70 10.64 18.71
N ALA A 91 -43.00 10.36 18.73
CA ALA A 91 -43.66 9.65 19.82
C ALA A 91 -44.06 8.23 19.39
N TYR A 92 -43.72 7.27 20.22
CA TYR A 92 -44.02 5.85 20.02
C TYR A 92 -45.32 5.48 20.74
N TYR A 93 -46.03 4.44 20.29
CA TYR A 93 -47.31 4.05 20.89
C TYR A 93 -47.13 2.80 21.76
N LEU A 94 -47.51 2.89 23.03
CA LEU A 94 -47.54 1.77 23.97
C LEU A 94 -48.99 1.36 24.21
N GLU A 95 -49.29 0.08 24.10
CA GLU A 95 -50.62 -0.46 24.37
C GLU A 95 -50.53 -1.80 25.11
N THR A 96 -51.64 -2.21 25.71
CA THR A 96 -51.82 -3.54 26.29
C THR A 96 -53.03 -4.23 25.67
N SER A 97 -52.88 -5.50 25.31
CA SER A 97 -53.92 -6.31 24.68
C SER A 97 -54.10 -7.65 25.41
N LEU A 98 -55.33 -8.16 25.41
CA LEU A 98 -55.62 -9.53 25.86
C LEU A 98 -55.28 -10.56 24.79
N SER A 99 -55.45 -10.21 23.52
CA SER A 99 -55.23 -11.11 22.38
C SER A 99 -53.80 -11.06 21.83
N GLY A 100 -53.04 -10.02 22.18
CA GLY A 100 -51.74 -9.73 21.54
C GLY A 100 -51.85 -8.84 20.29
N GLU A 101 -53.07 -8.55 19.85
CA GLU A 101 -53.32 -7.70 18.68
C GLU A 101 -53.64 -6.25 19.07
N HIS A 102 -53.34 -5.30 18.18
CA HIS A 102 -53.65 -3.88 18.35
C HIS A 102 -55.15 -3.66 18.55
N ASP A 103 -55.51 -2.83 19.55
CA ASP A 103 -56.89 -2.46 19.80
C ASP A 103 -57.30 -1.18 19.02
N PRO A 104 -58.28 -1.26 18.10
CA PRO A 104 -58.69 -0.11 17.30
C PRO A 104 -59.33 1.03 18.13
N ARG A 105 -59.66 0.79 19.41
CA ARG A 105 -60.33 1.75 20.29
C ARG A 105 -59.39 2.77 20.95
N ASN A 106 -58.11 2.81 20.55
CA ASN A 106 -57.08 3.74 21.06
C ASN A 106 -56.90 3.64 22.59
N THR A 107 -56.56 2.43 23.07
CA THR A 107 -56.49 2.11 24.51
C THR A 107 -55.11 2.35 25.14
N GLY A 108 -54.12 2.65 24.30
CA GLY A 108 -52.73 2.91 24.64
C GLY A 108 -52.40 4.39 24.84
N ILE A 109 -51.12 4.68 24.95
CA ILE A 109 -50.57 6.04 25.12
C ILE A 109 -49.37 6.24 24.20
N TYR A 110 -49.14 7.49 23.82
CA TYR A 110 -47.92 7.94 23.17
C TYR A 110 -46.84 8.24 24.19
N VAL A 111 -45.62 7.73 23.95
CA VAL A 111 -44.46 7.92 24.81
C VAL A 111 -43.32 8.49 23.97
N PHE A 112 -42.72 9.59 24.44
CA PHE A 112 -41.56 10.21 23.80
C PHE A 112 -40.56 10.70 24.85
N GLY A 113 -39.29 10.78 24.46
CA GLY A 113 -38.24 11.37 25.30
C GLY A 113 -37.91 12.79 24.84
N LYS A 114 -37.60 13.68 25.80
CA LYS A 114 -37.11 15.04 25.51
C LYS A 114 -35.75 15.25 26.16
N CYS A 115 -34.80 15.76 25.39
CA CYS A 115 -33.50 16.19 25.90
C CYS A 115 -32.95 17.35 25.07
N GLU A 116 -31.79 17.87 25.44
CA GLU A 116 -31.12 18.94 24.68
C GLU A 116 -30.87 18.50 23.24
N LYS A 117 -31.22 19.39 22.28
CA LYS A 117 -31.03 19.19 20.84
C LYS A 117 -29.55 19.42 20.51
N LYS A 118 -28.83 18.38 20.05
CA LYS A 118 -27.44 18.54 19.61
C LYS A 118 -27.02 17.49 18.58
N ILE A 119 -25.96 17.81 17.85
CA ILE A 119 -25.26 16.87 16.97
C ILE A 119 -24.12 16.21 17.76
N THR A 120 -24.14 14.89 17.90
CA THR A 120 -23.13 14.13 18.65
C THR A 120 -21.96 13.71 17.77
N SER A 121 -22.22 13.40 16.50
CA SER A 121 -21.19 13.12 15.52
C SER A 121 -21.65 13.54 14.11
N ALA A 122 -20.69 13.85 13.25
CA ALA A 122 -20.93 14.22 11.87
C ALA A 122 -19.82 13.64 11.00
N SER A 123 -20.18 13.04 9.86
CA SER A 123 -19.24 12.51 8.89
C SER A 123 -19.71 12.79 7.48
N TRP A 124 -18.78 12.69 6.52
CA TRP A 124 -19.09 12.74 5.10
C TRP A 124 -18.37 11.63 4.34
N SER A 125 -18.90 11.29 3.17
CA SER A 125 -18.32 10.26 2.29
C SER A 125 -18.67 10.52 0.82
N LYS A 126 -17.92 9.90 -0.10
CA LYS A 126 -18.21 9.91 -1.54
C LYS A 126 -19.26 8.89 -1.96
N LYS A 127 -19.52 7.90 -1.10
CA LYS A 127 -20.45 6.80 -1.34
C LYS A 127 -21.40 6.65 -0.16
N GLN A 128 -22.66 6.35 -0.47
CA GLN A 128 -23.69 6.17 0.54
C GLN A 128 -23.37 4.97 1.43
N ASN A 129 -23.46 5.14 2.75
CA ASN A 129 -23.27 4.09 3.76
C ASN A 129 -21.86 3.45 3.84
N THR A 130 -20.80 4.17 3.45
CA THR A 130 -19.40 3.69 3.61
C THR A 130 -18.54 4.69 4.38
N ALA A 131 -17.62 4.20 5.22
CA ALA A 131 -16.58 5.02 5.85
C ALA A 131 -15.47 5.31 4.84
N ASP A 132 -15.62 6.38 4.07
CA ASP A 132 -14.65 6.84 3.07
C ASP A 132 -14.21 8.27 3.43
N ASN A 133 -13.00 8.39 3.97
CA ASN A 133 -12.39 9.66 4.35
C ASN A 133 -11.40 10.16 3.28
N SER A 134 -11.50 9.67 2.04
CA SER A 134 -10.64 10.09 0.94
C SER A 134 -11.04 11.46 0.38
N GLU A 135 -10.06 12.19 -0.14
CA GLU A 135 -10.16 13.54 -0.69
C GLU A 135 -11.34 13.72 -1.67
N ILE A 136 -12.31 14.60 -1.39
CA ILE A 136 -13.46 14.84 -2.27
C ILE A 136 -13.13 15.84 -3.38
N ASN A 137 -13.51 15.53 -4.62
CA ASN A 137 -13.29 16.40 -5.76
C ASN A 137 -14.58 17.02 -6.31
N TYR A 138 -14.42 18.13 -7.05
CA TYR A 138 -15.52 18.73 -7.80
C TYR A 138 -16.15 17.70 -8.77
N GLY A 139 -17.47 17.53 -8.69
CA GLY A 139 -18.22 16.59 -9.52
C GLY A 139 -18.59 15.28 -8.81
N GLN A 140 -18.10 15.02 -7.59
CA GLN A 140 -18.46 13.84 -6.79
C GLN A 140 -19.64 14.09 -5.85
N ASP A 141 -20.47 13.07 -5.61
CA ASP A 141 -21.55 13.18 -4.63
C ASP A 141 -20.98 13.29 -3.20
N LEU A 142 -21.50 14.25 -2.42
CA LEU A 142 -21.13 14.45 -1.03
C LEU A 142 -22.28 13.93 -0.15
N PHE A 143 -22.09 12.77 0.46
CA PHE A 143 -23.01 12.21 1.43
C PHE A 143 -22.63 12.68 2.83
N ILE A 144 -23.61 13.17 3.60
CA ILE A 144 -23.44 13.60 5.00
C ILE A 144 -24.23 12.65 5.89
N THR A 145 -23.62 12.18 6.97
CA THR A 145 -24.30 11.44 8.03
C THR A 145 -24.11 12.17 9.36
N LEU A 146 -25.21 12.46 10.05
CA LEU A 146 -25.20 13.06 11.38
C LEU A 146 -25.82 12.09 12.37
N GLU A 147 -25.20 11.95 13.53
CA GLU A 147 -25.81 11.35 14.70
C GLU A 147 -26.24 12.47 15.66
N THR A 148 -27.40 12.30 16.27
CA THR A 148 -28.08 13.38 16.99
C THR A 148 -28.69 12.89 18.29
N GLU A 149 -28.87 13.82 19.22
CA GLU A 149 -29.66 13.65 20.43
C GLU A 149 -30.77 14.71 20.46
N GLY A 150 -31.96 14.33 20.94
CA GLY A 150 -33.09 15.25 21.09
C GLY A 150 -33.75 15.71 19.78
N LEU A 151 -33.38 15.13 18.64
CA LEU A 151 -33.84 15.51 17.30
C LEU A 151 -34.56 14.37 16.56
N ASN A 152 -34.83 13.22 17.19
CA ASN A 152 -35.51 12.12 16.53
C ASN A 152 -36.93 12.52 16.08
N GLY A 153 -37.25 12.34 14.82
CA GLY A 153 -38.50 12.80 14.19
C GLY A 153 -38.49 14.25 13.74
N ASP A 154 -37.45 15.03 14.03
CA ASP A 154 -37.35 16.41 13.54
C ASP A 154 -36.96 16.42 12.07
N THR A 155 -37.54 17.37 11.32
CA THR A 155 -37.02 17.74 10.01
C THR A 155 -35.87 18.73 10.18
N LEU A 156 -34.71 18.41 9.61
CA LEU A 156 -33.51 19.24 9.65
C LEU A 156 -33.20 19.80 8.26
N LYS A 157 -32.60 20.99 8.26
CA LYS A 157 -32.09 21.68 7.09
C LYS A 157 -30.57 21.79 7.22
N LEU A 158 -29.82 21.15 6.32
CA LEU A 158 -28.37 21.26 6.25
C LEU A 158 -28.01 22.33 5.22
N GLU A 159 -27.20 23.28 5.64
CA GLU A 159 -26.71 24.37 4.81
C GLU A 159 -25.21 24.22 4.56
N LEU A 160 -24.81 24.16 3.30
CA LEU A 160 -23.42 24.06 2.86
C LEU A 160 -22.87 25.46 2.58
N TYR A 161 -21.79 25.84 3.26
CA TYR A 161 -21.15 27.15 3.11
C TYR A 161 -19.74 27.03 2.52
N SER A 162 -19.35 28.00 1.70
CA SER A 162 -17.96 28.23 1.33
C SER A 162 -17.24 28.98 2.44
N GLN A 163 -16.08 28.50 2.87
CA GLN A 163 -15.25 29.19 3.87
C GLN A 163 -14.59 30.45 3.31
N LYS A 164 -14.25 30.45 2.01
CA LYS A 164 -13.56 31.57 1.34
C LYS A 164 -14.42 32.82 1.28
N GLU A 165 -15.70 32.66 0.91
CA GLU A 165 -16.61 33.80 0.72
C GLU A 165 -17.63 33.95 1.85
N SER A 166 -17.65 33.02 2.82
CA SER A 166 -18.68 32.95 3.86
C SER A 166 -20.12 32.95 3.32
N LYS A 167 -20.31 32.39 2.12
CA LYS A 167 -21.59 32.38 1.39
C LYS A 167 -22.23 30.99 1.41
N LEU A 168 -23.56 30.97 1.56
CA LEU A 168 -24.38 29.77 1.42
C LEU A 168 -24.35 29.29 -0.04
N ILE A 169 -24.03 28.02 -0.23
CA ILE A 169 -23.84 27.37 -1.53
C ILE A 169 -25.04 26.51 -1.91
N ASP A 170 -25.47 25.63 -0.99
CA ASP A 170 -26.59 24.71 -1.24
C ASP A 170 -27.27 24.36 0.08
N THR A 171 -28.49 23.82 -0.02
CA THR A 171 -29.30 23.45 1.14
C THR A 171 -30.07 22.17 0.87
N ILE A 172 -30.06 21.26 1.84
CA ILE A 172 -30.87 20.04 1.78
C ILE A 172 -31.75 19.92 3.02
N LYS A 173 -32.91 19.30 2.86
CA LYS A 173 -33.85 19.00 3.94
C LYS A 173 -34.05 17.50 4.05
N GLY A 174 -34.21 17.01 5.27
CA GLY A 174 -34.48 15.60 5.53
C GLY A 174 -34.99 15.38 6.95
N ASN A 175 -35.45 14.18 7.25
CA ASN A 175 -35.89 13.82 8.59
C ASN A 175 -34.77 13.10 9.34
N CYS A 176 -34.69 13.36 10.63
CA CYS A 176 -33.88 12.57 11.53
C CYS A 176 -34.69 11.33 11.96
N THR A 177 -34.18 10.15 11.66
CA THR A 177 -34.81 8.87 11.99
C THR A 177 -33.87 8.05 12.85
N ASP A 178 -34.36 7.60 14.01
CA ASP A 178 -33.60 6.85 15.01
C ASP A 178 -32.31 7.56 15.47
N GLY A 179 -32.37 8.89 15.53
CA GLY A 179 -31.25 9.75 15.88
C GLY A 179 -30.23 9.94 14.77
N ILE A 180 -30.48 9.44 13.56
CA ILE A 180 -29.59 9.55 12.40
C ILE A 180 -30.24 10.42 11.32
N PHE A 181 -29.50 11.42 10.86
CA PHE A 181 -29.83 12.17 9.65
C PHE A 181 -28.86 11.78 8.53
N LYS A 182 -29.38 11.53 7.33
CA LYS A 182 -28.57 11.29 6.12
C LYS A 182 -28.93 12.29 5.04
N GLY A 183 -27.93 12.98 4.51
CA GLY A 183 -28.07 14.01 3.48
C GLY A 183 -27.16 13.76 2.28
N LYS A 184 -27.53 14.29 1.11
CA LYS A 184 -26.72 14.23 -0.11
C LYS A 184 -26.68 15.59 -0.79
N PHE A 185 -25.50 16.20 -0.88
CA PHE A 185 -25.25 17.34 -1.76
C PHE A 185 -24.72 16.83 -3.10
N LYS A 186 -25.29 17.33 -4.20
CA LYS A 186 -24.80 17.01 -5.54
C LYS A 186 -23.81 18.10 -5.99
N THR A 187 -22.52 17.78 -6.11
CA THR A 187 -21.47 18.76 -6.51
C THR A 187 -21.36 18.94 -8.03
N ILE A 188 -22.50 18.90 -8.76
CA ILE A 188 -22.57 18.65 -10.21
C ILE A 188 -21.97 19.76 -11.10
N SER A 189 -21.61 20.93 -10.57
CA SER A 189 -20.99 21.96 -11.40
C SER A 189 -20.23 22.99 -10.60
N TYR A 190 -19.00 23.28 -11.03
CA TYR A 190 -18.21 24.43 -10.59
C TYR A 190 -19.01 25.76 -10.67
N ARG A 191 -20.05 25.83 -11.50
CA ARG A 191 -20.93 27.01 -11.67
C ARG A 191 -21.82 27.32 -10.46
N LYS A 192 -22.02 26.36 -9.53
CA LYS A 192 -22.73 26.62 -8.26
C LYS A 192 -21.85 27.33 -7.23
N PHE A 193 -20.53 27.37 -7.47
CA PHE A 193 -19.58 28.01 -6.58
C PHE A 193 -19.27 29.40 -7.11
N PRO A 194 -19.34 30.45 -6.28
CA PRO A 194 -18.99 31.80 -6.70
C PRO A 194 -17.49 31.90 -7.05
N GLY A 195 -17.19 32.52 -8.19
CA GLY A 195 -15.82 32.70 -8.68
C GLY A 195 -15.23 31.50 -9.45
N LEU A 196 -13.99 31.66 -9.94
CA LEU A 196 -13.20 30.56 -10.50
C LEU A 196 -12.73 29.67 -9.34
N PRO A 197 -13.06 28.36 -9.33
CA PRO A 197 -12.68 27.48 -8.22
C PRO A 197 -11.15 27.36 -8.13
N GLY A 198 -10.64 27.60 -6.92
CA GLY A 198 -9.25 27.35 -6.57
C GLY A 198 -8.89 25.87 -6.61
N VAL A 199 -7.63 25.57 -6.32
CA VAL A 199 -7.13 24.18 -6.38
C VAL A 199 -7.69 23.33 -5.24
N VAL A 200 -7.69 23.88 -4.01
CA VAL A 200 -8.43 23.35 -2.86
C VAL A 200 -9.38 24.45 -2.38
N GLU A 201 -10.64 24.09 -2.13
CA GLU A 201 -11.60 24.99 -1.52
C GLU A 201 -12.16 24.37 -0.25
N HIS A 202 -12.32 25.19 0.78
CA HIS A 202 -12.77 24.75 2.10
C HIS A 202 -14.25 25.04 2.28
N PHE A 203 -14.97 24.07 2.81
CA PHE A 203 -16.42 24.12 3.03
C PHE A 203 -16.74 23.72 4.45
N TYR A 204 -17.89 24.18 4.93
CA TYR A 204 -18.45 23.71 6.18
C TYR A 204 -19.98 23.61 6.12
N VAL A 205 -20.55 22.75 6.96
CA VAL A 205 -22.00 22.52 7.05
C VAL A 205 -22.52 23.06 8.37
N LYS A 206 -23.63 23.80 8.31
CA LYS A 206 -24.44 24.16 9.46
C LYS A 206 -25.76 23.39 9.44
N VAL A 207 -26.31 23.09 10.61
CA VAL A 207 -27.57 22.37 10.76
C VAL A 207 -28.59 23.29 11.41
N ILE A 208 -29.76 23.41 10.78
CA ILE A 208 -30.84 24.28 11.22
C ILE A 208 -32.10 23.43 11.40
N ASN A 209 -32.83 23.65 12.49
CA ASN A 209 -34.15 23.05 12.68
C ASN A 209 -35.24 23.83 11.91
N ILE A 210 -36.46 23.31 11.87
CA ILE A 210 -37.59 24.03 11.21
C ILE A 210 -37.97 25.36 11.89
N GLU A 211 -37.53 25.58 13.13
CA GLU A 211 -37.72 26.81 13.91
C GLU A 211 -36.64 27.87 13.56
N ASN A 212 -35.78 27.61 12.57
CA ASN A 212 -34.66 28.44 12.14
C ASN A 212 -33.56 28.63 13.20
N GLU A 213 -33.46 27.73 14.18
CA GLU A 213 -32.38 27.73 15.16
C GLU A 213 -31.23 26.84 14.69
N TYR A 214 -30.00 27.33 14.87
CA TYR A 214 -28.79 26.52 14.61
C TYR A 214 -28.59 25.49 15.71
N ILE A 215 -28.52 24.23 15.31
CA ILE A 215 -28.16 23.13 16.21
C ILE A 215 -26.65 23.09 16.34
N LYS A 216 -26.17 23.01 17.58
CA LYS A 216 -24.74 22.97 17.88
C LYS A 216 -24.23 21.53 18.01
N SER A 217 -22.92 21.36 17.79
CA SER A 217 -22.20 20.13 18.11
C SER A 217 -22.12 19.93 19.64
N ALA A 218 -21.72 18.74 20.08
CA ALA A 218 -21.41 18.48 21.49
C ALA A 218 -20.34 19.43 22.09
N SER A 219 -19.49 20.05 21.25
CA SER A 219 -18.50 21.06 21.62
C SER A 219 -19.01 22.51 21.57
N GLY A 220 -20.29 22.73 21.22
CA GLY A 220 -20.92 24.06 21.17
C GLY A 220 -20.76 24.82 19.85
N SER A 221 -20.14 24.23 18.82
CA SER A 221 -19.97 24.84 17.50
C SER A 221 -21.22 24.71 16.62
N ASP A 222 -21.59 25.76 15.89
CA ASP A 222 -22.64 25.71 14.86
C ASP A 222 -22.11 25.27 13.48
N LYS A 223 -20.79 25.21 13.31
CA LYS A 223 -20.11 24.56 12.18
C LYS A 223 -19.93 23.09 12.51
N ILE A 224 -20.85 22.28 12.02
CA ILE A 224 -20.99 20.87 12.40
C ILE A 224 -19.97 19.98 11.69
N LEU A 225 -19.59 20.34 10.47
CA LEU A 225 -18.66 19.58 9.67
C LEU A 225 -17.84 20.54 8.80
N SER A 226 -16.54 20.30 8.66
CA SER A 226 -15.67 21.04 7.74
C SER A 226 -14.90 20.07 6.86
N PHE A 227 -14.74 20.38 5.58
CA PHE A 227 -14.03 19.54 4.61
C PHE A 227 -13.50 20.36 3.45
N LYS A 228 -12.68 19.73 2.61
CA LYS A 228 -12.04 20.36 1.46
C LYS A 228 -12.52 19.69 0.18
N ILE A 229 -12.93 20.47 -0.82
CA ILE A 229 -13.19 19.98 -2.18
C ILE A 229 -12.04 20.41 -3.08
N ILE A 230 -11.49 19.48 -3.85
CA ILE A 230 -10.30 19.70 -4.66
C ILE A 230 -10.65 19.66 -6.16
N LYS A 231 -10.06 20.57 -6.92
CA LYS A 231 -10.19 20.62 -8.38
C LYS A 231 -9.52 19.41 -9.02
N ASN A 232 -10.23 18.73 -9.91
CA ASN A 232 -9.71 17.56 -10.63
C ASN A 232 -8.35 17.89 -11.26
N ASN A 233 -7.38 16.98 -11.10
CA ASN A 233 -5.98 17.07 -11.58
C ASN A 233 -5.06 18.00 -10.78
N SER A 234 -5.19 18.07 -9.46
CA SER A 234 -4.22 18.82 -8.64
C SER A 234 -3.71 17.99 -7.46
N ILE A 235 -2.39 17.80 -7.42
CA ILE A 235 -1.71 17.15 -6.29
C ILE A 235 -1.55 18.21 -5.19
N ILE A 236 -2.30 18.11 -4.09
CA ILE A 236 -2.10 18.96 -2.91
C ILE A 236 -1.97 18.12 -1.64
N THR A 237 -0.88 18.35 -0.91
CA THR A 237 -0.59 17.83 0.42
C THR A 237 -1.58 18.41 1.43
N ILE A 238 -2.34 17.58 2.14
CA ILE A 238 -3.32 18.02 3.15
C ILE A 238 -2.61 18.14 4.51
N PRO A 239 -2.58 19.32 5.16
CA PRO A 239 -2.11 19.44 6.55
C PRO A 239 -3.15 18.87 7.53
N VAL A 240 -2.65 18.14 8.52
CA VAL A 240 -3.39 17.57 9.66
C VAL A 240 -3.77 18.71 10.63
N PHE A 241 -5.00 18.70 11.16
CA PHE A 241 -5.45 19.65 12.17
C PHE A 241 -4.77 19.39 13.53
N GLU A 242 -4.30 20.45 14.18
CA GLU A 242 -3.75 20.42 15.54
C GLU A 242 -4.87 20.27 16.59
N ALA A 243 -4.66 19.39 17.57
CA ALA A 243 -5.48 19.31 18.77
C ALA A 243 -5.15 20.47 19.72
N PRO A 244 -6.13 21.08 20.39
CA PRO A 244 -5.88 22.14 21.36
C PRO A 244 -5.13 21.59 22.59
N THR A 245 -4.01 22.24 22.92
CA THR A 245 -3.25 22.05 24.16
C THR A 245 -3.86 22.90 25.28
N ASN A 246 -4.79 22.33 26.05
CA ASN A 246 -5.21 22.98 27.29
C ASN A 246 -5.23 21.96 28.45
N THR A 247 -4.23 22.09 29.32
CA THR A 247 -4.11 21.44 30.62
C THR A 247 -4.38 22.47 31.70
N ALA A 248 -5.60 22.54 32.22
CA ALA A 248 -5.91 23.20 33.48
C ALA A 248 -7.00 22.39 34.20
N PRO A 249 -6.82 22.00 35.47
CA PRO A 249 -7.79 21.20 36.21
C PRO A 249 -8.87 22.09 36.84
N LEU A 250 -10.10 21.58 36.94
CA LEU A 250 -11.12 22.10 37.85
C LEU A 250 -11.65 20.95 38.73
N THR A 251 -11.45 21.10 40.04
CA THR A 251 -12.02 20.32 41.16
C THR A 251 -13.34 20.97 41.61
N VAL A 252 -14.32 20.37 42.31
CA VAL A 252 -14.99 19.04 42.42
C VAL A 252 -16.40 19.39 42.95
N ALA A 253 -17.46 18.73 42.50
CA ALA A 253 -18.64 18.45 43.33
C ALA A 253 -19.33 17.16 42.84
N GLU A 254 -19.46 16.20 43.74
CA GLU A 254 -19.94 14.83 43.50
C GLU A 254 -21.42 14.79 43.08
N ILE A 255 -21.71 14.08 41.98
CA ILE A 255 -23.05 13.57 41.61
C ILE A 255 -22.83 12.13 41.09
N PRO A 256 -23.68 11.13 41.45
CA PRO A 256 -23.43 9.74 41.10
C PRO A 256 -23.45 9.53 39.58
N ALA A 257 -22.39 8.89 39.06
CA ALA A 257 -22.17 8.69 37.63
C ALA A 257 -23.19 7.71 37.02
N VAL A 258 -23.88 8.15 35.97
CA VAL A 258 -24.56 7.25 35.02
C VAL A 258 -23.53 6.90 33.95
N GLU A 259 -23.15 5.62 33.85
CA GLU A 259 -22.20 5.11 32.86
C GLU A 259 -22.68 5.40 31.43
N VAL A 260 -21.93 6.28 30.74
CA VAL A 260 -22.02 6.47 29.30
C VAL A 260 -21.18 5.38 28.64
N VAL A 261 -21.79 4.44 27.95
CA VAL A 261 -21.05 3.40 27.20
C VAL A 261 -20.31 4.07 26.03
N ARG A 262 -19.02 4.33 26.23
CA ARG A 262 -18.07 4.77 25.21
C ARG A 262 -17.64 3.53 24.42
N THR A 263 -17.76 3.53 23.10
CA THR A 263 -17.20 2.44 22.28
C THR A 263 -15.73 2.71 22.05
N GLU A 264 -14.86 1.96 22.73
CA GLU A 264 -13.40 1.96 22.54
C GLU A 264 -12.97 0.78 21.64
N GLY A 265 -11.72 0.74 21.16
CA GLY A 265 -11.23 -0.43 20.43
C GLY A 265 -10.00 -0.27 19.53
N ILE A 266 -9.53 -1.41 19.02
CA ILE A 266 -8.43 -1.53 18.04
C ILE A 266 -9.03 -1.66 16.64
N PHE A 267 -8.53 -0.91 15.65
CA PHE A 267 -9.06 -0.95 14.28
C PHE A 267 -8.04 -1.26 13.18
N ALA A 268 -6.74 -1.16 13.47
CA ALA A 268 -5.70 -1.64 12.57
C ALA A 268 -4.47 -2.08 13.35
N THR A 269 -3.86 -3.19 12.96
CA THR A 269 -2.54 -3.61 13.45
C THR A 269 -1.68 -4.04 12.26
N TYR A 270 -0.45 -3.54 12.17
CA TYR A 270 0.41 -3.74 11.00
C TYR A 270 1.90 -3.54 11.29
N PHE A 271 2.76 -4.05 10.40
CA PHE A 271 4.19 -3.76 10.39
C PHE A 271 4.47 -2.44 9.68
N ALA A 272 5.41 -1.65 10.17
CA ALA A 272 5.67 -0.29 9.67
C ALA A 272 7.17 0.08 9.65
N LYS A 273 7.51 1.01 8.77
CA LYS A 273 8.74 1.81 8.86
C LYS A 273 8.42 3.19 9.42
N GLN A 274 9.33 3.70 10.24
CA GLN A 274 9.22 5.05 10.77
C GLN A 274 9.87 6.03 9.81
N GLU A 275 9.13 7.08 9.46
CA GLU A 275 9.61 8.22 8.70
C GLU A 275 9.30 9.50 9.47
N PHE A 276 10.11 10.54 9.30
CA PHE A 276 9.80 11.84 9.89
C PHE A 276 9.16 12.71 8.81
N SER A 277 7.83 12.67 8.74
CA SER A 277 7.05 13.35 7.70
C SER A 277 5.79 14.06 8.21
N LEU A 278 5.43 13.92 9.49
CA LEU A 278 4.33 14.69 10.07
C LEU A 278 4.82 16.10 10.38
N GLU A 279 4.26 17.12 9.76
CA GLU A 279 4.54 18.51 10.12
C GLU A 279 4.00 18.79 11.54
N THR A 280 4.85 19.29 12.44
CA THR A 280 4.47 19.61 13.83
C THR A 280 4.63 21.10 14.12
N ALA A 281 3.96 21.59 15.17
CA ALA A 281 4.10 22.97 15.61
C ALA A 281 5.43 23.29 16.31
N GLU A 282 6.22 22.27 16.67
CA GLU A 282 7.37 22.42 17.54
C GLU A 282 8.55 23.08 16.80
N THR A 283 8.98 24.24 17.27
CA THR A 283 10.10 24.99 16.67
C THR A 283 11.43 24.27 16.81
N ALA A 284 12.27 24.31 15.77
CA ALA A 284 13.51 23.54 15.62
C ALA A 284 14.71 24.39 15.16
N GLY A 285 14.83 25.59 15.71
CA GLY A 285 15.85 26.58 15.33
C GLY A 285 15.41 27.45 14.15
N GLN A 286 16.36 28.20 13.60
CA GLN A 286 16.13 29.16 12.52
C GLN A 286 16.96 28.76 11.29
N HIS A 287 16.46 29.07 10.09
CA HIS A 287 17.17 28.91 8.84
C HIS A 287 17.26 30.24 8.09
N THR A 288 18.39 30.48 7.45
CA THR A 288 18.63 31.66 6.60
C THR A 288 18.76 31.22 5.14
N TYR A 289 17.80 31.62 4.33
CA TYR A 289 17.82 31.38 2.88
C TYR A 289 18.49 32.57 2.17
N ILE A 290 19.42 32.27 1.25
CA ILE A 290 20.15 33.28 0.46
C ILE A 290 19.64 33.28 -0.98
N PHE A 291 19.25 34.45 -1.49
CA PHE A 291 18.80 34.61 -2.87
C PHE A 291 19.96 34.44 -3.86
N LYS A 292 19.82 33.52 -4.81
CA LYS A 292 20.82 33.27 -5.86
C LYS A 292 20.57 34.06 -7.16
N ASN A 293 19.39 34.64 -7.31
CA ASN A 293 18.98 35.46 -8.45
C ASN A 293 18.36 36.75 -7.94
N PRO A 294 18.49 37.88 -8.66
CA PRO A 294 17.87 39.13 -8.29
C PRO A 294 16.38 39.11 -8.65
N TYR A 295 15.56 39.75 -7.81
CA TYR A 295 14.12 39.94 -8.00
C TYR A 295 13.79 41.42 -7.82
N SER A 296 13.22 42.05 -8.85
CA SER A 296 12.76 43.45 -8.77
C SER A 296 11.51 43.63 -7.91
N SER A 297 10.69 42.59 -7.80
CA SER A 297 9.56 42.47 -6.87
C SER A 297 9.28 40.99 -6.61
N ILE A 298 8.76 40.68 -5.42
CA ILE A 298 8.42 39.31 -5.02
C ILE A 298 6.91 39.13 -4.89
N ASN A 299 6.37 38.17 -5.63
CA ASN A 299 5.08 37.58 -5.31
C ASN A 299 5.28 36.47 -4.28
N LYS A 300 4.89 36.73 -3.03
CA LYS A 300 5.09 35.82 -1.90
C LYS A 300 4.40 34.46 -2.09
N ASP A 301 3.25 34.41 -2.75
CA ASP A 301 2.52 33.16 -3.01
C ASP A 301 3.23 32.26 -4.03
N VAL A 302 4.08 32.84 -4.87
CA VAL A 302 4.89 32.11 -5.85
C VAL A 302 6.26 31.76 -5.29
N ILE A 303 6.92 32.69 -4.60
CA ILE A 303 8.30 32.52 -4.13
C ILE A 303 8.39 31.70 -2.84
N ALA A 304 7.47 31.88 -1.88
CA ALA A 304 7.54 31.15 -0.62
C ALA A 304 7.47 29.61 -0.79
N PRO A 305 6.61 29.03 -1.66
CA PRO A 305 6.63 27.60 -1.93
C PRO A 305 7.94 27.10 -2.56
N ILE A 306 8.58 27.91 -3.40
CA ILE A 306 9.88 27.57 -4.02
C ILE A 306 10.98 27.54 -2.96
N ILE A 307 11.01 28.53 -2.07
CA ILE A 307 11.94 28.57 -0.93
C ILE A 307 11.68 27.37 -0.01
N LYS A 308 10.42 27.11 0.37
CA LYS A 308 10.05 25.95 1.20
C LYS A 308 10.57 24.65 0.59
N LYS A 309 10.33 24.41 -0.71
CA LYS A 309 10.77 23.19 -1.40
C LYS A 309 12.29 23.00 -1.33
N ARG A 310 13.06 24.08 -1.50
CA ARG A 310 14.53 24.04 -1.44
C ARG A 310 15.03 23.78 -0.01
N VAL A 311 14.51 24.55 0.94
CA VAL A 311 14.93 24.44 2.34
C VAL A 311 14.52 23.10 2.94
N ASP A 312 13.30 22.63 2.70
CA ASP A 312 12.86 21.30 3.15
C ASP A 312 13.76 20.20 2.57
N ALA A 313 14.22 20.31 1.33
CA ALA A 313 15.15 19.33 0.75
C ALA A 313 16.51 19.31 1.47
N GLU A 314 16.95 20.44 2.02
CA GLU A 314 18.20 20.57 2.78
C GLU A 314 18.03 20.09 4.23
N VAL A 315 16.96 20.47 4.91
CA VAL A 315 16.81 20.27 6.37
C VAL A 315 16.03 19.00 6.76
N LYS A 316 15.43 18.29 5.81
CA LYS A 316 14.66 17.06 6.07
C LYS A 316 15.50 15.94 6.68
N ALA A 317 16.79 15.86 6.35
CA ALA A 317 17.72 14.89 6.95
C ALA A 317 17.86 15.11 8.48
N ASP A 318 17.74 16.36 8.92
CA ASP A 318 17.75 16.75 10.33
C ASP A 318 16.36 16.61 11.01
N LYS A 319 15.39 16.00 10.32
CA LYS A 319 13.99 15.85 10.77
C LYS A 319 13.31 17.20 11.02
N LYS A 320 13.57 18.17 10.14
CA LYS A 320 13.00 19.51 10.20
C LYS A 320 12.28 19.86 8.91
N TYR A 321 11.46 20.89 8.95
CA TYR A 321 10.83 21.50 7.79
C TYR A 321 10.60 23.00 8.04
N ALA A 322 10.39 23.76 6.97
CA ALA A 322 10.00 25.16 7.05
C ALA A 322 8.47 25.29 6.88
N LYS A 323 7.81 26.07 7.75
CA LYS A 323 6.39 26.39 7.57
C LYS A 323 6.23 27.41 6.45
N LEU A 324 5.27 27.17 5.56
CA LEU A 324 5.03 28.05 4.42
C LEU A 324 4.67 29.48 4.87
N ASP A 325 3.86 29.60 5.93
CA ASP A 325 3.42 30.89 6.46
C ASP A 325 4.58 31.67 7.08
N ASP A 326 5.52 31.00 7.77
CA ASP A 326 6.69 31.67 8.35
C ASP A 326 7.60 32.24 7.25
N ILE A 327 7.76 31.53 6.13
CA ILE A 327 8.50 32.03 4.97
C ILE A 327 7.78 33.25 4.36
N LYS A 328 6.45 33.17 4.18
CA LYS A 328 5.65 34.29 3.66
C LYS A 328 5.74 35.54 4.53
N ASN A 329 5.76 35.34 5.85
CA ASN A 329 5.89 36.41 6.83
C ASN A 329 7.30 37.03 6.82
N ALA A 330 8.33 36.22 6.59
CA ALA A 330 9.72 36.69 6.52
C ALA A 330 10.05 37.45 5.23
N LEU A 331 9.39 37.14 4.10
CA LEU A 331 9.59 37.84 2.83
C LEU A 331 9.02 39.28 2.87
N THR A 332 9.59 40.20 2.11
CA THR A 332 9.02 41.52 1.83
C THR A 332 8.58 41.62 0.35
N THR A 333 7.78 42.63 0.00
CA THR A 333 7.39 42.87 -1.41
C THR A 333 8.43 43.67 -2.20
N GLY A 334 9.48 44.16 -1.53
CA GLY A 334 10.56 44.93 -2.13
C GLY A 334 11.53 44.08 -2.96
N PRO A 335 12.55 44.71 -3.59
CA PRO A 335 13.54 43.99 -4.37
C PRO A 335 14.47 43.15 -3.48
N TYR A 336 14.94 42.02 -4.01
CA TYR A 336 15.99 41.19 -3.42
C TYR A 336 17.13 41.05 -4.43
N ALA A 337 18.35 41.42 -4.04
CA ALA A 337 19.56 41.21 -4.81
C ALA A 337 20.11 39.78 -4.62
N ILE A 338 21.07 39.41 -5.47
CA ILE A 338 21.87 38.19 -5.25
C ILE A 338 22.64 38.36 -3.94
N GLY A 339 22.55 37.37 -3.05
CA GLY A 339 23.20 37.38 -1.74
C GLY A 339 22.32 37.87 -0.60
N ASP A 340 21.14 38.43 -0.88
CA ASP A 340 20.24 38.91 0.18
C ASP A 340 19.71 37.74 1.04
N PRO A 341 19.69 37.89 2.37
CA PRO A 341 19.19 36.86 3.27
C PRO A 341 17.70 37.03 3.61
N VAL A 342 17.02 35.92 3.85
CA VAL A 342 15.72 35.90 4.56
C VAL A 342 15.75 34.79 5.61
N SER A 343 15.35 35.12 6.84
CA SER A 343 15.40 34.18 7.98
C SER A 343 14.01 33.84 8.49
N PHE A 344 13.77 32.56 8.78
CA PHE A 344 12.51 32.05 9.31
C PHE A 344 12.74 30.83 10.19
N ASN A 345 11.77 30.54 11.06
CA ASN A 345 11.85 29.39 11.96
C ASN A 345 11.66 28.07 11.19
N LEU A 346 12.39 27.06 11.62
CA LEU A 346 12.12 25.68 11.26
C LEU A 346 11.22 25.05 12.32
N CYS A 347 10.50 24.01 11.94
CA CYS A 347 9.71 23.17 12.83
C CYS A 347 10.17 21.71 12.73
N LYS A 348 9.91 20.90 13.77
CA LYS A 348 10.26 19.47 13.77
C LYS A 348 9.28 18.69 12.89
N LEU A 349 9.82 17.70 12.18
CA LEU A 349 9.02 16.64 11.58
C LEU A 349 8.80 15.55 12.62
N GLY A 350 7.54 15.22 12.90
CA GLY A 350 7.10 14.14 13.76
C GLY A 350 7.14 12.78 13.05
N ALA A 351 7.16 11.73 13.85
CA ALA A 351 7.23 10.36 13.38
C ALA A 351 5.90 9.90 12.76
N ASN A 352 5.96 9.40 11.53
CA ASN A 352 4.92 8.71 10.81
C ASN A 352 5.27 7.23 10.67
N TYR A 353 4.29 6.34 10.83
CA TYR A 353 4.49 4.89 10.74
C TYR A 353 3.84 4.35 9.48
N ILE A 354 4.62 4.27 8.41
CA ILE A 354 4.20 3.84 7.08
C ILE A 354 4.10 2.32 7.06
N LYS A 355 2.91 1.80 6.73
CA LYS A 355 2.66 0.36 6.64
C LYS A 355 3.60 -0.27 5.60
N ILE A 356 4.22 -1.37 5.97
CA ILE A 356 4.99 -2.26 5.09
C ILE A 356 4.37 -3.65 5.10
N ASN A 357 4.45 -4.33 3.97
CA ASN A 357 3.90 -5.69 3.81
C ASN A 357 4.99 -6.76 3.75
N ASN A 358 6.27 -6.36 3.76
CA ASN A 358 7.40 -7.27 3.84
C ASN A 358 8.61 -6.60 4.49
N ALA A 359 9.50 -7.41 5.06
CA ALA A 359 10.85 -7.03 5.44
C ALA A 359 11.73 -8.29 5.52
N PRO A 360 13.05 -8.19 5.31
CA PRO A 360 13.93 -9.32 5.50
C PRO A 360 14.18 -9.64 6.98
N LEU A 361 14.76 -10.81 7.23
CA LEU A 361 15.27 -11.14 8.57
C LEU A 361 16.26 -10.07 9.05
N GLU A 362 16.32 -9.92 10.38
CA GLU A 362 17.20 -8.98 11.09
C GLU A 362 16.87 -7.50 10.88
N GLU A 363 15.97 -7.17 9.94
CA GLU A 363 15.52 -5.81 9.70
C GLU A 363 14.76 -5.26 10.92
N GLU A 364 15.09 -4.02 11.31
CA GLU A 364 14.32 -3.29 12.30
C GLU A 364 13.00 -2.80 11.70
N VAL A 365 11.88 -3.19 12.32
CA VAL A 365 10.52 -2.82 11.95
C VAL A 365 9.73 -2.38 13.18
N TYR A 366 8.70 -1.57 12.97
CA TYR A 366 7.72 -1.28 14.01
C TYR A 366 6.51 -2.18 13.85
N VAL A 367 5.98 -2.72 14.93
CA VAL A 367 4.64 -3.30 14.97
C VAL A 367 3.72 -2.27 15.62
N VAL A 368 2.68 -1.86 14.90
CA VAL A 368 1.85 -0.71 15.24
C VAL A 368 0.40 -1.13 15.35
N ALA A 369 -0.27 -0.76 16.44
CA ALA A 369 -1.71 -0.84 16.61
C ALA A 369 -2.32 0.56 16.65
N LYS A 370 -3.31 0.81 15.80
CA LYS A 370 -4.16 2.01 15.82
C LYS A 370 -5.45 1.72 16.58
N THR A 371 -5.78 2.63 17.47
CA THR A 371 -6.85 2.51 18.45
C THR A 371 -7.69 3.78 18.53
N PHE A 372 -8.88 3.69 19.12
CA PHE A 372 -9.71 4.83 19.48
C PHE A 372 -10.17 4.66 20.93
N LEU A 373 -10.11 5.76 21.70
CA LEU A 373 -10.50 5.82 23.12
C LEU A 373 -9.80 4.80 24.04
N LEU A 374 -8.56 4.41 23.70
CA LEU A 374 -7.73 3.48 24.49
C LEU A 374 -6.41 4.13 24.97
N ASP A 375 -6.28 5.45 24.90
CA ASP A 375 -5.06 6.15 25.35
C ASP A 375 -4.73 5.81 26.82
N GLY A 376 -3.46 5.52 27.08
CA GLY A 376 -2.96 5.06 28.38
C GLY A 376 -3.18 3.57 28.67
N LYS A 377 -3.87 2.81 27.81
CA LYS A 377 -4.03 1.35 27.95
C LYS A 377 -2.88 0.60 27.30
N GLU A 378 -2.59 -0.61 27.79
CA GLU A 378 -1.60 -1.51 27.20
C GLU A 378 -2.24 -2.40 26.13
N VAL A 379 -1.67 -2.37 24.93
CA VAL A 379 -1.97 -3.32 23.84
C VAL A 379 -0.90 -4.40 23.84
N SER A 380 -1.33 -5.66 23.83
CA SER A 380 -0.50 -6.84 23.61
C SER A 380 -0.68 -7.34 22.17
N ILE A 381 0.41 -7.53 21.44
CA ILE A 381 0.39 -8.00 20.04
C ILE A 381 1.26 -9.23 19.91
N THR A 382 0.74 -10.30 19.29
CA THR A 382 1.49 -11.51 18.97
C THR A 382 1.66 -11.61 17.46
N ILE A 383 2.90 -11.85 17.02
CA ILE A 383 3.22 -12.20 15.64
C ILE A 383 3.03 -13.71 15.48
N LYS A 384 2.33 -14.15 14.46
CA LYS A 384 2.04 -15.56 14.22
C LYS A 384 2.37 -15.98 12.79
N GLU A 385 2.79 -17.22 12.65
CA GLU A 385 3.14 -17.83 11.37
C GLU A 385 1.88 -18.38 10.67
N LYS A 386 1.72 -18.18 9.36
CA LYS A 386 0.61 -18.80 8.59
C LYS A 386 0.86 -20.29 8.36
N GLU A 387 2.09 -20.65 8.04
CA GLU A 387 2.52 -21.99 7.65
C GLU A 387 3.73 -22.38 8.48
N ALA A 388 3.90 -23.63 8.87
CA ALA A 388 5.04 -24.06 9.68
C ALA A 388 6.35 -24.03 8.86
N ILE A 389 7.10 -22.92 8.89
CA ILE A 389 8.44 -22.81 8.29
C ILE A 389 9.49 -22.58 9.36
N VAL A 390 9.50 -21.43 10.02
CA VAL A 390 10.43 -21.13 11.12
C VAL A 390 9.96 -21.72 12.44
N VAL A 391 8.66 -21.68 12.71
CA VAL A 391 8.00 -22.28 13.89
C VAL A 391 6.86 -23.21 13.42
N ASP A 392 5.80 -23.37 14.23
CA ASP A 392 4.58 -24.08 13.84
C ASP A 392 3.50 -23.11 13.34
N ALA A 393 2.59 -23.60 12.50
CA ALA A 393 1.46 -22.81 12.02
C ALA A 393 0.61 -22.29 13.20
N ASP A 394 0.23 -21.01 13.13
CA ASP A 394 -0.48 -20.25 14.17
C ASP A 394 0.24 -20.11 15.53
N ALA A 395 1.49 -20.59 15.64
CA ALA A 395 2.33 -20.39 16.81
C ALA A 395 2.90 -18.97 16.86
N ALA A 396 3.21 -18.51 18.08
CA ALA A 396 3.83 -17.21 18.28
C ALA A 396 5.28 -17.22 17.76
N VAL A 397 5.60 -16.27 16.91
CA VAL A 397 6.95 -16.06 16.39
C VAL A 397 7.72 -15.19 17.37
N THR A 398 8.83 -15.73 17.86
CA THR A 398 9.72 -15.05 18.79
C THR A 398 10.62 -14.04 18.07
N VAL A 399 10.63 -12.78 18.49
CA VAL A 399 11.43 -11.70 17.87
C VAL A 399 12.26 -10.94 18.89
N LEU A 400 13.36 -10.31 18.45
CA LEU A 400 14.25 -9.55 19.31
C LEU A 400 13.80 -8.09 19.42
N GLU A 401 13.76 -7.54 20.63
CA GLU A 401 13.50 -6.10 20.83
C GLU A 401 14.62 -5.23 20.24
N ALA A 402 14.26 -4.18 19.49
CA ALA A 402 15.23 -3.32 18.81
C ALA A 402 15.83 -2.25 19.75
N LYS A 403 16.54 -2.68 20.80
CA LYS A 403 17.32 -1.83 21.71
C LYS A 403 18.64 -2.50 22.11
N GLU A 404 19.53 -1.74 22.74
CA GLU A 404 20.78 -2.29 23.30
C GLU A 404 20.44 -3.37 24.36
N ASN A 405 21.02 -4.56 24.23
CA ASN A 405 20.67 -5.75 25.03
C ASN A 405 19.18 -6.12 25.02
N GLY A 406 18.52 -5.95 23.88
CA GLY A 406 17.09 -6.27 23.69
C GLY A 406 16.69 -7.67 24.18
N GLU A 407 15.49 -7.75 24.74
CA GLU A 407 14.91 -9.01 25.19
C GLU A 407 14.24 -9.75 24.04
N GLU A 408 14.02 -11.04 24.28
CA GLU A 408 13.32 -11.90 23.34
C GLU A 408 11.81 -11.82 23.63
N LEU A 409 11.03 -11.47 22.60
CA LEU A 409 9.63 -11.13 22.72
C LEU A 409 8.76 -12.11 21.92
N THR A 410 7.85 -12.79 22.61
CA THR A 410 6.74 -13.53 22.01
C THR A 410 5.43 -12.75 22.05
N ILE A 411 5.33 -11.77 22.97
CA ILE A 411 4.22 -10.84 23.10
C ILE A 411 4.79 -9.42 23.14
N LEU A 412 4.36 -8.60 22.19
CA LEU A 412 4.78 -7.22 22.02
C LEU A 412 3.81 -6.34 22.80
N LYS A 413 4.31 -5.68 23.86
CA LYS A 413 3.50 -4.81 24.71
C LYS A 413 3.84 -3.36 24.46
N ALA A 414 2.82 -2.52 24.28
CA ALA A 414 2.98 -1.08 24.19
C ALA A 414 1.78 -0.35 24.78
N THR A 415 2.06 0.77 25.44
CA THR A 415 1.02 1.71 25.89
C THR A 415 0.53 2.54 24.71
N VAL A 416 -0.77 2.78 24.63
CA VAL A 416 -1.37 3.64 23.61
C VAL A 416 -1.10 5.11 23.95
N GLU A 417 -0.52 5.82 22.99
CA GLU A 417 -0.35 7.27 23.04
C GLU A 417 -0.88 7.90 21.75
N ASN A 418 -1.79 8.86 21.87
CA ASN A 418 -2.42 9.54 20.73
C ASN A 418 -3.05 8.55 19.72
N GLY A 419 -3.74 7.54 20.24
CA GLY A 419 -4.40 6.49 19.48
C GLY A 419 -3.44 5.45 18.86
N ILE A 420 -2.14 5.47 19.21
CA ILE A 420 -1.14 4.56 18.64
C ILE A 420 -0.38 3.82 19.75
N ALA A 421 -0.39 2.49 19.71
CA ALA A 421 0.57 1.66 20.41
C ALA A 421 1.58 1.10 19.41
N LYS A 422 2.87 1.08 19.77
CA LYS A 422 3.96 0.70 18.85
C LYS A 422 5.13 0.05 19.58
N VAL A 423 5.70 -0.99 18.98
CA VAL A 423 6.90 -1.68 19.47
C VAL A 423 7.91 -1.78 18.34
N LYS A 424 9.19 -1.49 18.60
CA LYS A 424 10.28 -1.64 17.64
C LYS A 424 10.97 -2.98 17.84
N VAL A 425 11.03 -3.80 16.80
CA VAL A 425 11.59 -5.16 16.85
C VAL A 425 12.54 -5.41 15.70
N LYS A 426 13.43 -6.40 15.86
CA LYS A 426 14.20 -7.03 14.80
C LYS A 426 13.57 -8.39 14.50
N LEU A 427 13.32 -8.68 13.23
CA LEU A 427 12.76 -9.96 12.78
C LEU A 427 13.82 -11.07 12.86
N ARG A 428 14.19 -11.48 14.07
CA ARG A 428 15.14 -12.57 14.36
C ARG A 428 14.98 -13.04 15.81
N PRO A 429 15.38 -14.29 16.13
CA PRO A 429 15.58 -14.73 17.50
C PRO A 429 16.81 -14.04 18.13
N LYS A 430 16.95 -14.18 19.45
CA LYS A 430 18.08 -13.60 20.18
C LYS A 430 19.40 -14.28 19.84
N ALA A 431 19.45 -15.62 19.84
CA ALA A 431 20.66 -16.38 19.57
C ALA A 431 21.02 -16.43 18.08
N ASP A 432 22.31 -16.30 17.76
CA ASP A 432 22.81 -16.39 16.38
C ASP A 432 22.67 -17.79 15.77
N GLU A 433 22.74 -18.84 16.60
CA GLU A 433 22.52 -20.22 16.15
C GLU A 433 21.05 -20.45 15.72
N ASP A 434 20.09 -19.92 16.48
CA ASP A 434 18.67 -19.99 16.10
C ASP A 434 18.38 -19.18 14.84
N LEU A 435 19.04 -18.02 14.68
CA LEU A 435 18.95 -17.24 13.46
C LEU A 435 19.50 -18.01 12.25
N LYS A 436 20.59 -18.77 12.43
CA LYS A 436 21.14 -19.63 11.37
C LYS A 436 20.13 -20.71 10.99
N ILE A 437 19.47 -21.33 11.97
CA ILE A 437 18.39 -22.31 11.75
C ILE A 437 17.23 -21.66 10.99
N TRP A 438 16.82 -20.45 11.34
CA TRP A 438 15.76 -19.71 10.64
C TRP A 438 16.13 -19.44 9.19
N LYS A 439 17.35 -18.97 8.92
CA LYS A 439 17.86 -18.72 7.57
C LYS A 439 17.85 -20.00 6.72
N GLU A 440 18.27 -21.13 7.30
CA GLU A 440 18.23 -22.43 6.62
C GLU A 440 16.79 -22.86 6.32
N LYS A 441 15.88 -22.79 7.29
CA LYS A 441 14.46 -23.15 7.10
C LYS A 441 13.78 -22.29 6.03
N LEU A 442 13.99 -20.98 6.05
CA LEU A 442 13.45 -20.06 5.03
C LEU A 442 14.06 -20.31 3.64
N LEU A 443 15.33 -20.73 3.56
CA LEU A 443 15.96 -21.11 2.31
C LEU A 443 15.34 -22.39 1.73
N LYS A 444 15.07 -23.38 2.59
CA LYS A 444 14.47 -24.66 2.19
C LYS A 444 12.99 -24.53 1.84
N GLY A 445 12.25 -23.68 2.55
CA GLY A 445 10.82 -23.50 2.41
C GLY A 445 10.02 -24.51 3.24
N LYS A 446 8.75 -24.73 2.88
CA LYS A 446 7.88 -25.63 3.64
C LYS A 446 8.25 -27.08 3.38
N LYS A 447 8.54 -27.80 4.46
CA LYS A 447 8.68 -29.25 4.43
C LYS A 447 7.33 -29.88 4.06
N GLU A 448 7.31 -30.74 3.04
CA GLU A 448 6.08 -31.44 2.62
C GLU A 448 6.11 -32.93 2.97
N GLU A 449 6.72 -33.73 2.11
CA GLU A 449 6.75 -35.19 2.22
C GLU A 449 8.19 -35.70 2.11
N SER A 450 8.42 -36.88 2.67
CA SER A 450 9.70 -37.55 2.59
C SER A 450 9.84 -38.30 1.27
N TYR A 451 11.01 -38.20 0.63
CA TYR A 451 11.36 -38.95 -0.56
C TYR A 451 12.22 -40.16 -0.17
N THR A 452 11.87 -41.34 -0.70
CA THR A 452 12.63 -42.58 -0.48
C THR A 452 13.50 -42.89 -1.69
N TYR A 453 14.81 -42.97 -1.48
CA TYR A 453 15.78 -43.42 -2.47
C TYR A 453 16.17 -44.87 -2.18
N THR A 454 16.13 -45.72 -3.21
CA THR A 454 16.53 -47.12 -3.15
C THR A 454 17.85 -47.34 -3.88
N PHE A 455 18.84 -47.93 -3.21
CA PHE A 455 20.12 -48.29 -3.82
C PHE A 455 19.91 -49.42 -4.84
N LYS A 456 20.65 -49.37 -5.96
CA LYS A 456 20.58 -50.38 -7.04
C LYS A 456 21.90 -51.09 -7.32
N SER A 457 23.01 -50.48 -6.92
CA SER A 457 24.33 -51.12 -6.90
C SER A 457 24.31 -52.34 -5.98
N GLU A 458 25.09 -53.37 -6.32
CA GLU A 458 25.23 -54.56 -5.46
C GLU A 458 25.66 -54.18 -4.05
N GLU A 459 26.68 -53.31 -3.94
CA GLU A 459 27.13 -52.73 -2.68
C GLU A 459 27.58 -51.27 -2.87
N THR A 460 27.35 -50.43 -1.87
CA THR A 460 27.81 -49.04 -1.82
C THR A 460 28.24 -48.68 -0.41
N THR A 461 29.55 -48.55 -0.22
CA THR A 461 30.14 -48.24 1.09
C THR A 461 30.21 -46.73 1.31
N ILE A 462 29.50 -46.28 2.34
CA ILE A 462 29.47 -44.89 2.78
C ILE A 462 30.38 -44.74 4.00
N THR A 463 31.29 -43.77 3.94
CA THR A 463 32.21 -43.38 5.03
C THR A 463 32.11 -41.88 5.27
N ASP A 464 32.55 -41.40 6.42
CA ASP A 464 32.50 -39.96 6.74
C ASP A 464 33.23 -39.10 5.70
N THR A 465 34.28 -39.63 5.07
CA THR A 465 35.06 -38.94 4.03
C THR A 465 34.32 -38.84 2.69
N ASN A 466 33.47 -39.82 2.33
CA ASN A 466 32.79 -39.86 1.03
C ASN A 466 31.29 -39.49 1.09
N LYS A 467 30.73 -39.37 2.30
CA LYS A 467 29.30 -39.20 2.58
C LYS A 467 28.65 -38.07 1.78
N LYS A 468 29.27 -36.88 1.81
CA LYS A 468 28.77 -35.69 1.11
C LYS A 468 28.78 -35.84 -0.41
N GLN A 469 29.78 -36.51 -0.96
CA GLN A 469 29.85 -36.80 -2.40
C GLN A 469 28.72 -37.74 -2.82
N PHE A 470 28.48 -38.80 -2.05
CA PHE A 470 27.39 -39.73 -2.32
C PHE A 470 26.01 -39.08 -2.13
N ALA A 471 25.84 -38.22 -1.12
CA ALA A 471 24.62 -37.44 -0.93
C ALA A 471 24.30 -36.57 -2.16
N ALA A 472 25.32 -35.92 -2.75
CA ALA A 472 25.16 -35.14 -3.98
C ALA A 472 24.78 -36.01 -5.19
N ILE A 473 25.38 -37.20 -5.32
CA ILE A 473 25.06 -38.17 -6.39
C ILE A 473 23.61 -38.67 -6.25
N ILE A 474 23.21 -39.06 -5.04
CA ILE A 474 21.86 -39.53 -4.73
C ILE A 474 20.83 -38.45 -5.05
N LEU A 475 21.09 -37.22 -4.60
CA LEU A 475 20.20 -36.09 -4.87
C LEU A 475 20.06 -35.83 -6.38
N LYS A 476 21.16 -35.90 -7.13
CA LYS A 476 21.13 -35.77 -8.59
C LYS A 476 20.27 -36.87 -9.23
N ASN A 477 20.45 -38.12 -8.81
CA ASN A 477 19.66 -39.24 -9.32
C ASN A 477 18.16 -39.09 -9.00
N ALA A 478 17.81 -38.67 -7.77
CA ALA A 478 16.44 -38.41 -7.37
C ALA A 478 15.79 -37.26 -8.15
N LYS A 479 16.53 -36.17 -8.42
CA LYS A 479 16.07 -35.04 -9.24
C LYS A 479 15.85 -35.41 -10.70
N GLU A 480 16.64 -36.34 -11.22
CA GLU A 480 16.59 -36.77 -12.62
C GLU A 480 15.71 -38.01 -12.85
N GLY A 481 15.27 -38.70 -11.78
CA GLY A 481 14.52 -39.96 -11.87
C GLY A 481 15.37 -41.13 -12.40
N LYS A 482 16.64 -41.19 -11.99
CA LYS A 482 17.63 -42.18 -12.46
C LYS A 482 17.76 -43.36 -11.49
N GLN A 483 18.46 -44.41 -11.93
CA GLN A 483 18.70 -45.63 -11.13
C GLN A 483 17.41 -46.31 -10.66
N GLY A 484 16.37 -46.31 -11.50
CA GLY A 484 15.07 -46.92 -11.17
C GLY A 484 14.33 -46.27 -9.99
N ASN A 485 14.72 -45.05 -9.61
CA ASN A 485 14.05 -44.24 -8.59
C ASN A 485 13.07 -43.25 -9.27
N THR A 486 12.00 -42.89 -8.57
CA THR A 486 11.02 -41.92 -9.08
C THR A 486 11.64 -40.52 -9.14
N LYS A 487 11.18 -39.68 -10.08
CA LYS A 487 11.65 -38.29 -10.13
C LYS A 487 10.99 -37.49 -9.00
N ILE A 488 11.76 -36.67 -8.27
CA ILE A 488 11.18 -35.69 -7.34
C ILE A 488 10.14 -34.84 -8.08
N ALA A 489 8.96 -34.71 -7.48
CA ALA A 489 7.82 -34.03 -8.08
C ALA A 489 8.11 -32.57 -8.47
N THR A 490 7.53 -32.12 -9.58
CA THR A 490 7.67 -30.74 -10.07
C THR A 490 7.22 -29.74 -9.00
N GLY A 491 8.07 -28.74 -8.72
CA GLY A 491 7.82 -27.73 -7.69
C GLY A 491 8.34 -28.08 -6.29
N LYS A 492 8.92 -29.28 -6.11
CA LYS A 492 9.61 -29.69 -4.88
C LYS A 492 11.12 -29.74 -5.09
N THR A 493 11.87 -29.57 -4.00
CA THR A 493 13.32 -29.69 -3.97
C THR A 493 13.76 -30.49 -2.75
N ALA A 494 15.01 -30.96 -2.76
CA ALA A 494 15.68 -31.54 -1.61
C ALA A 494 17.13 -31.03 -1.60
N PHE A 495 17.77 -31.11 -0.42
CA PHE A 495 19.08 -30.53 -0.16
C PHE A 495 20.09 -31.62 0.18
N VAL A 496 21.34 -31.43 -0.26
CA VAL A 496 22.43 -32.42 -0.08
C VAL A 496 22.61 -32.75 1.39
N ASP A 497 22.56 -31.75 2.28
CA ASP A 497 22.76 -31.95 3.71
C ASP A 497 21.69 -32.86 4.35
N ASP A 498 20.46 -32.86 3.84
CA ASP A 498 19.39 -33.74 4.36
C ASP A 498 19.57 -35.18 3.87
N VAL A 499 20.05 -35.36 2.63
CA VAL A 499 20.45 -36.68 2.12
C VAL A 499 21.66 -37.20 2.88
N GLU A 500 22.63 -36.34 3.17
CA GLU A 500 23.83 -36.68 3.95
C GLU A 500 23.47 -37.12 5.38
N LYS A 501 22.52 -36.42 6.03
CA LYS A 501 22.00 -36.82 7.35
C LYS A 501 21.26 -38.16 7.32
N ALA A 502 20.56 -38.48 6.22
CA ALA A 502 19.85 -39.74 6.05
C ALA A 502 20.79 -40.94 5.79
N LEU A 503 22.06 -40.69 5.45
CA LEU A 503 23.06 -41.73 5.25
C LEU A 503 23.72 -42.13 6.58
N GLU A 504 24.01 -43.42 6.73
CA GLU A 504 24.79 -43.99 7.83
C GLU A 504 26.18 -44.40 7.31
N ASN A 505 27.19 -44.39 8.19
CA ASN A 505 28.53 -44.88 7.86
C ASN A 505 28.52 -46.41 7.84
N LYS A 506 28.07 -46.98 6.70
CA LYS A 506 27.90 -48.42 6.46
C LYS A 506 27.87 -48.74 4.96
N THR A 507 27.84 -50.03 4.64
CA THR A 507 27.59 -50.52 3.29
C THR A 507 26.10 -50.76 3.05
N TYR A 508 25.55 -50.10 2.03
CA TYR A 508 24.19 -50.31 1.53
C TYR A 508 24.19 -51.33 0.39
N LYS A 509 23.25 -52.27 0.41
CA LYS A 509 23.04 -53.27 -0.63
C LYS A 509 21.95 -52.84 -1.61
N GLY A 510 21.92 -53.47 -2.77
CA GLY A 510 20.84 -53.29 -3.74
C GLY A 510 19.48 -53.60 -3.12
N GLY A 511 18.57 -52.62 -3.15
CA GLY A 511 17.25 -52.69 -2.51
C GLY A 511 17.15 -51.94 -1.17
N ASP A 512 18.28 -51.56 -0.55
CA ASP A 512 18.24 -50.81 0.70
C ASP A 512 17.68 -49.39 0.48
N PRO A 513 16.80 -48.90 1.36
CA PRO A 513 16.25 -47.56 1.26
C PRO A 513 16.98 -46.55 2.17
N ILE A 514 16.99 -45.29 1.75
CA ILE A 514 17.11 -44.13 2.63
C ILE A 514 15.96 -43.17 2.37
N THR A 515 15.62 -42.38 3.37
CA THR A 515 14.52 -41.43 3.28
C THR A 515 15.00 -40.04 3.72
N PHE A 516 14.71 -39.02 2.93
CA PHE A 516 15.06 -37.64 3.22
C PHE A 516 13.93 -36.68 2.86
N ASP A 517 13.92 -35.51 3.49
CA ASP A 517 12.82 -34.54 3.33
C ASP A 517 12.83 -33.85 1.96
N THR A 518 11.63 -33.58 1.44
CA THR A 518 11.43 -32.66 0.32
C THR A 518 10.70 -31.40 0.78
N TYR A 519 10.97 -30.32 0.06
CA TYR A 519 10.52 -28.99 0.41
C TYR A 519 9.88 -28.30 -0.79
N LYS A 520 8.90 -27.47 -0.53
CA LYS A 520 8.30 -26.56 -1.48
C LYS A 520 8.75 -25.13 -1.18
N THR A 521 9.38 -24.51 -2.17
CA THR A 521 9.77 -23.10 -2.07
C THR A 521 8.51 -22.25 -1.92
N GLN A 522 8.36 -21.61 -0.76
CA GLN A 522 7.28 -20.67 -0.49
C GLN A 522 7.79 -19.55 0.42
N THR A 523 7.21 -18.37 0.27
CA THR A 523 7.49 -17.21 1.10
C THR A 523 6.86 -17.36 2.48
N GLU A 524 7.59 -17.01 3.54
CA GLU A 524 7.05 -17.03 4.89
C GLU A 524 6.11 -15.85 5.13
N SER A 525 4.91 -16.13 5.65
CA SER A 525 3.77 -15.21 5.77
C SER A 525 3.30 -15.12 7.22
N LEU A 526 3.43 -13.94 7.81
CA LEU A 526 3.08 -13.63 9.19
C LEU A 526 1.73 -12.89 9.27
N TRP A 527 1.01 -13.11 10.36
CA TRP A 527 -0.19 -12.37 10.73
C TRP A 527 -0.11 -11.89 12.18
N LEU A 528 -1.01 -11.00 12.58
CA LEU A 528 -0.97 -10.32 13.88
C LEU A 528 -2.25 -10.58 14.67
N LYS A 529 -2.10 -10.95 15.94
CA LYS A 529 -3.20 -10.98 16.91
C LYS A 529 -2.98 -9.84 17.90
N ALA A 530 -3.97 -8.95 18.06
CA ALA A 530 -3.86 -7.83 19.00
C ALA A 530 -4.97 -7.88 20.06
N GLU A 531 -4.58 -7.65 21.30
CA GLU A 531 -5.43 -7.70 22.50
C GLU A 531 -5.23 -6.44 23.34
N CYS A 532 -6.30 -5.87 23.87
CA CYS A 532 -6.25 -4.73 24.80
C CYS A 532 -7.42 -4.80 25.77
N GLN A 533 -7.15 -4.61 27.05
CA GLN A 533 -8.21 -4.41 28.04
C GLN A 533 -8.63 -2.93 28.02
N GLY A 534 -9.83 -2.67 27.51
CA GLY A 534 -10.46 -1.36 27.59
C GLY A 534 -11.10 -1.10 28.95
N ASP A 535 -11.66 0.10 29.12
CA ASP A 535 -12.45 0.50 30.29
C ASP A 535 -13.74 -0.32 30.43
N THR A 536 -14.31 -0.77 29.31
CA THR A 536 -15.63 -1.41 29.24
C THR A 536 -15.55 -2.88 28.84
N VAL A 537 -14.66 -3.24 27.91
CA VAL A 537 -14.55 -4.61 27.39
C VAL A 537 -13.13 -4.99 27.01
N LYS A 538 -12.87 -6.30 26.94
CA LYS A 538 -11.65 -6.81 26.30
C LYS A 538 -11.81 -6.73 24.78
N HIS A 539 -10.84 -6.12 24.11
CA HIS A 539 -10.74 -6.11 22.65
C HIS A 539 -9.73 -7.12 22.17
N GLU A 540 -10.16 -7.98 21.24
CA GLU A 540 -9.31 -9.01 20.64
C GLU A 540 -9.63 -9.11 19.15
N LYS A 541 -8.63 -8.92 18.28
CA LYS A 541 -8.79 -8.95 16.82
C LYS A 541 -7.57 -9.52 16.12
N GLU A 542 -7.82 -10.16 14.98
CA GLU A 542 -6.82 -10.68 14.06
C GLU A 542 -6.64 -9.72 12.87
N PHE A 543 -5.40 -9.48 12.49
CA PHE A 543 -5.02 -8.60 11.40
C PHE A 543 -4.03 -9.29 10.49
N LEU A 544 -4.03 -8.91 9.20
CA LEU A 544 -3.16 -9.50 8.18
C LEU A 544 -3.39 -11.02 7.99
N LYS A 545 -4.59 -11.52 8.34
CA LYS A 545 -4.95 -12.95 8.28
C LYS A 545 -5.96 -13.23 7.15
N ARG A 546 -5.73 -12.62 5.98
CA ARG A 546 -6.49 -12.83 4.74
C ARG A 546 -5.50 -13.00 3.59
N ASP A 547 -5.86 -13.79 2.59
CA ASP A 547 -4.97 -14.02 1.44
C ASP A 547 -4.64 -12.71 0.73
N GLY A 548 -3.34 -12.43 0.57
CA GLY A 548 -2.82 -11.16 0.04
C GLY A 548 -2.62 -10.05 1.08
N GLU A 549 -3.03 -10.24 2.35
CA GLU A 549 -2.83 -9.27 3.43
C GLU A 549 -1.71 -9.66 4.41
N TYR A 550 -1.22 -10.91 4.38
CA TYR A 550 -0.12 -11.38 5.25
C TYR A 550 1.16 -10.55 5.07
N PHE A 551 1.93 -10.43 6.15
CA PHE A 551 3.25 -9.82 6.12
C PHE A 551 4.30 -10.85 5.70
N VAL A 552 5.10 -10.56 4.69
CA VAL A 552 6.07 -11.53 4.15
C VAL A 552 7.45 -11.32 4.77
N ILE A 553 8.05 -12.37 5.36
CA ILE A 553 9.49 -12.37 5.62
C ILE A 553 10.19 -12.51 4.26
N GLY A 554 10.68 -11.39 3.75
CA GLY A 554 11.34 -11.32 2.45
C GLY A 554 12.80 -11.79 2.49
N LYS A 555 13.42 -11.96 1.32
CA LYS A 555 14.88 -11.95 1.21
C LYS A 555 15.36 -10.51 1.31
N LYS A 556 16.53 -10.29 1.92
CA LYS A 556 17.18 -8.97 1.87
C LYS A 556 17.35 -8.63 0.40
N CYS A 557 17.04 -7.38 -0.01
CA CYS A 557 17.27 -7.02 -1.41
C CYS A 557 18.77 -7.08 -1.70
N GLU A 558 19.20 -8.18 -2.31
CA GLU A 558 20.61 -8.39 -2.62
C GLU A 558 21.05 -7.55 -3.82
N CYS A 559 20.13 -7.08 -4.65
CA CYS A 559 20.46 -6.42 -5.90
C CYS A 559 21.21 -5.10 -5.70
N GLU A 560 20.79 -4.28 -4.74
CA GLU A 560 21.54 -3.06 -4.39
C GLU A 560 22.89 -3.41 -3.74
N ALA A 561 22.94 -4.46 -2.92
CA ALA A 561 24.19 -4.94 -2.31
C ALA A 561 25.20 -5.45 -3.36
N ARG A 562 24.74 -6.18 -4.38
CA ARG A 562 25.54 -6.63 -5.53
C ARG A 562 26.12 -5.45 -6.30
N VAL A 563 25.30 -4.45 -6.59
CA VAL A 563 25.77 -3.26 -7.31
C VAL A 563 26.78 -2.45 -6.48
N ARG A 564 26.52 -2.24 -5.19
CA ARG A 564 27.47 -1.56 -4.28
C ARG A 564 28.78 -2.33 -4.12
N ALA A 565 28.73 -3.65 -4.00
CA ALA A 565 29.90 -4.51 -3.94
C ALA A 565 30.72 -4.45 -5.23
N PHE A 566 30.06 -4.43 -6.39
CA PHE A 566 30.71 -4.24 -7.69
C PHE A 566 31.41 -2.87 -7.76
N MET A 567 30.75 -1.80 -7.32
CA MET A 567 31.36 -0.46 -7.30
C MET A 567 32.58 -0.38 -6.37
N ARG A 568 32.56 -1.07 -5.22
CA ARG A 568 33.71 -1.15 -4.31
C ARG A 568 34.85 -1.96 -4.90
N MET A 569 34.56 -3.08 -5.55
CA MET A 569 35.54 -3.89 -6.28
C MET A 569 36.18 -3.09 -7.42
N LEU A 570 35.38 -2.38 -8.21
CA LEU A 570 35.87 -1.51 -9.28
C LEU A 570 36.89 -0.50 -8.75
N ARG A 571 36.61 0.14 -7.60
CA ARG A 571 37.53 1.10 -6.99
C ARG A 571 38.87 0.49 -6.59
N VAL A 572 38.92 -0.80 -6.23
CA VAL A 572 40.20 -1.49 -5.99
C VAL A 572 41.03 -1.54 -7.28
N GLY A 573 40.38 -1.85 -8.41
CA GLY A 573 41.02 -1.83 -9.73
C GLY A 573 41.54 -0.44 -10.12
N GLU A 574 40.76 0.60 -9.84
CA GLU A 574 41.14 2.00 -10.10
C GLU A 574 42.15 2.57 -9.08
N GLY A 575 42.57 1.79 -8.08
CA GLY A 575 43.51 2.24 -7.04
C GLY A 575 42.91 3.26 -6.06
N THR A 576 41.58 3.34 -5.98
CA THR A 576 40.81 4.29 -5.18
C THR A 576 39.96 3.61 -4.10
N GLY A 577 40.03 2.29 -3.99
CA GLY A 577 39.22 1.46 -3.09
C GLY A 577 39.72 1.44 -1.65
N GLU A 578 39.10 0.58 -0.84
CA GLU A 578 39.54 0.26 0.53
C GLU A 578 40.81 -0.57 0.54
N LEU A 579 41.09 -1.22 -0.59
CA LEU A 579 42.28 -1.99 -0.85
C LEU A 579 42.98 -1.38 -2.06
N ILE A 580 44.31 -1.32 -2.01
CA ILE A 580 45.15 -0.97 -3.15
C ILE A 580 46.20 -2.05 -3.36
N LYS A 581 46.57 -2.25 -4.63
CA LYS A 581 47.66 -3.15 -5.00
C LYS A 581 48.99 -2.60 -4.49
N SER A 582 49.77 -3.47 -3.87
CA SER A 582 51.15 -3.24 -3.46
C SER A 582 51.97 -4.48 -3.80
N TYR A 583 53.28 -4.32 -3.98
CA TYR A 583 54.18 -5.45 -4.22
C TYR A 583 54.93 -5.80 -2.93
N ASP A 584 54.82 -7.05 -2.47
CA ASP A 584 55.64 -7.54 -1.37
C ASP A 584 56.98 -8.02 -1.94
N TYR A 585 58.04 -7.23 -1.77
CA TYR A 585 59.37 -7.55 -2.26
C TYR A 585 59.97 -8.82 -1.62
N ASN A 586 59.55 -9.19 -0.41
CA ASN A 586 60.06 -10.38 0.27
C ASN A 586 59.42 -11.65 -0.28
N LYS A 587 58.10 -11.61 -0.54
CA LYS A 587 57.34 -12.75 -1.07
C LYS A 587 57.30 -12.80 -2.59
N LYS A 588 57.73 -11.71 -3.25
CA LYS A 588 57.69 -11.52 -4.71
C LYS A 588 56.30 -11.69 -5.31
N GLU A 589 55.27 -11.28 -4.57
CA GLU A 589 53.86 -11.39 -4.96
C GLU A 589 53.13 -10.05 -4.83
N ILE A 590 52.03 -9.90 -5.57
CA ILE A 590 51.12 -8.77 -5.40
C ILE A 590 50.28 -9.03 -4.14
N ILE A 591 50.24 -8.05 -3.25
CA ILE A 591 49.39 -8.03 -2.06
C ILE A 591 48.44 -6.84 -2.11
N TYR A 592 47.34 -6.93 -1.36
CA TYR A 592 46.39 -5.85 -1.22
C TYR A 592 46.44 -5.29 0.20
N ILE A 593 46.74 -3.99 0.33
CA ILE A 593 46.85 -3.31 1.62
C ILE A 593 45.70 -2.31 1.81
N ALA A 594 45.38 -2.01 3.07
CA ALA A 594 44.33 -1.06 3.42
C ALA A 594 44.66 0.35 2.89
N HIS A 595 43.64 1.04 2.38
CA HIS A 595 43.74 2.37 1.83
C HIS A 595 42.58 3.26 2.29
N ASP A 596 42.80 4.58 2.33
CA ASP A 596 41.79 5.56 2.71
C ASP A 596 40.74 5.71 1.59
N PHE A 597 39.60 5.05 1.81
CA PHE A 597 38.47 5.11 0.89
C PHE A 597 37.88 6.51 0.72
N GLN A 598 37.93 7.39 1.73
CA GLN A 598 37.30 8.70 1.64
C GLN A 598 38.17 9.68 0.86
N LYS A 599 39.49 9.61 1.03
CA LYS A 599 40.45 10.46 0.32
C LYS A 599 40.28 10.41 -1.21
N ALA A 600 39.95 9.24 -1.75
CA ALA A 600 39.81 9.00 -3.17
C ALA A 600 38.74 9.86 -3.88
N TYR A 601 37.70 10.33 -3.18
CA TYR A 601 36.71 11.24 -3.78
C TYR A 601 37.32 12.61 -4.16
N THR A 602 38.47 12.94 -3.57
CA THR A 602 39.24 14.16 -3.84
C THR A 602 40.57 13.86 -4.52
N THR A 603 40.73 12.67 -5.11
CA THR A 603 41.96 12.26 -5.80
C THR A 603 41.73 12.21 -7.30
N ALA A 604 42.65 12.79 -8.06
CA ALA A 604 42.74 12.65 -9.50
C ALA A 604 43.98 11.81 -9.89
N TYR A 605 44.16 11.62 -11.19
CA TYR A 605 45.26 10.86 -11.75
C TYR A 605 46.61 11.22 -11.10
N ASN A 606 47.42 10.18 -10.83
CA ASN A 606 48.72 10.29 -10.18
C ASN A 606 48.69 11.02 -8.82
N ASN A 607 47.65 10.77 -8.01
CA ASN A 607 47.48 11.31 -6.66
C ASN A 607 47.32 12.83 -6.55
N HIS A 608 46.99 13.52 -7.64
CA HIS A 608 46.67 14.95 -7.59
C HIS A 608 45.41 15.21 -6.75
N GLN A 609 45.41 16.29 -5.96
CA GLN A 609 44.25 16.64 -5.12
C GLN A 609 43.25 17.52 -5.86
N ILE A 610 41.97 17.17 -5.77
CA ILE A 610 40.83 17.96 -6.23
C ILE A 610 40.34 18.82 -5.07
N THR A 611 40.43 20.14 -5.21
CA THR A 611 40.01 21.10 -4.16
C THR A 611 38.61 21.67 -4.39
N ASP A 612 38.16 21.75 -5.65
CA ASP A 612 36.82 22.19 -6.01
C ASP A 612 35.96 21.00 -6.45
N LEU A 613 34.92 20.72 -5.67
CA LEU A 613 33.93 19.66 -5.95
C LEU A 613 32.60 20.22 -6.48
N SER A 614 32.55 21.51 -6.86
CA SER A 614 31.38 22.09 -7.53
C SER A 614 31.15 21.49 -8.93
N THR A 615 32.18 20.93 -9.54
CA THR A 615 32.15 20.25 -10.84
C THR A 615 33.30 19.25 -10.95
N HIS A 616 33.27 18.36 -11.95
CA HIS A 616 34.45 17.60 -12.35
C HIS A 616 35.60 18.57 -12.74
N PRO A 617 36.86 18.30 -12.34
CA PRO A 617 37.98 19.23 -12.52
C PRO A 617 38.31 19.51 -13.99
N GLN A 618 38.08 18.54 -14.88
CA GLN A 618 38.25 18.66 -16.34
C GLN A 618 39.69 18.99 -16.80
N LEU A 619 40.67 18.86 -15.91
CA LEU A 619 42.09 19.04 -16.20
C LEU A 619 42.69 17.77 -16.81
N ILE A 620 43.82 17.92 -17.52
CA ILE A 620 44.73 16.81 -17.83
C ILE A 620 45.89 16.93 -16.86
N TYR A 621 46.14 15.87 -16.10
CA TYR A 621 47.24 15.77 -15.16
C TYR A 621 48.43 15.09 -15.85
N ASP A 622 49.62 15.62 -15.58
CA ASP A 622 50.91 15.14 -16.10
C ASP A 622 51.01 15.01 -17.63
N GLY A 623 50.08 15.64 -18.38
CA GLY A 623 49.99 15.49 -19.83
C GLY A 623 49.39 14.16 -20.31
N ASP A 624 49.08 13.25 -19.39
CA ASP A 624 48.71 11.86 -19.70
C ASP A 624 47.21 11.61 -19.61
N SER A 625 46.58 11.95 -18.49
CA SER A 625 45.21 11.52 -18.18
C SER A 625 44.38 12.60 -17.52
N SER A 626 43.07 12.55 -17.76
CA SER A 626 42.08 13.44 -17.14
C SER A 626 41.22 12.74 -16.09
N ALA A 627 41.62 11.53 -15.69
CA ALA A 627 40.89 10.71 -14.74
C ALA A 627 40.80 11.40 -13.38
N ALA A 628 39.59 11.46 -12.82
CA ALA A 628 39.34 12.12 -11.56
C ALA A 628 38.29 11.41 -10.70
N GLY A 629 38.44 11.55 -9.37
CA GLY A 629 37.50 11.05 -8.38
C GLY A 629 37.60 9.55 -8.12
N ALA A 630 36.68 9.06 -7.30
CA ALA A 630 36.64 7.68 -6.83
C ALA A 630 36.56 6.66 -7.98
N TYR A 631 35.95 7.02 -9.11
CA TYR A 631 35.74 6.14 -10.26
C TYR A 631 36.58 6.53 -11.48
N GLN A 632 37.57 7.41 -11.29
CA GLN A 632 38.52 7.86 -12.32
C GLN A 632 37.81 8.30 -13.61
N VAL A 633 36.75 9.10 -13.47
CA VAL A 633 35.94 9.58 -14.60
C VAL A 633 36.80 10.48 -15.49
N MET A 634 36.76 10.25 -16.80
CA MET A 634 37.50 11.08 -17.76
C MET A 634 36.73 12.34 -18.10
N ARG A 635 37.44 13.45 -18.38
CA ARG A 635 36.82 14.74 -18.72
C ARG A 635 35.85 14.67 -19.91
N TYR A 636 36.14 13.82 -20.91
CA TYR A 636 35.29 13.68 -22.08
C TYR A 636 34.02 12.89 -21.78
N VAL A 637 34.09 11.89 -20.89
CA VAL A 637 32.90 11.21 -20.38
C VAL A 637 32.03 12.18 -19.59
N TRP A 638 32.66 13.02 -18.74
CA TRP A 638 31.97 14.09 -18.03
C TRP A 638 31.23 15.05 -18.98
N TRP A 639 31.86 15.49 -20.06
CA TRP A 639 31.22 16.33 -21.07
C TRP A 639 30.01 15.65 -21.73
N GLU A 640 30.16 14.39 -22.11
CA GLU A 640 29.07 13.62 -22.73
C GLU A 640 27.85 13.48 -21.81
N ILE A 641 28.06 13.21 -20.52
CA ILE A 641 26.95 13.04 -19.57
C ILE A 641 26.36 14.37 -19.09
N SER A 642 27.10 15.48 -19.24
CA SER A 642 26.64 16.86 -19.02
C SER A 642 26.04 17.52 -20.27
N GLY A 643 25.64 16.71 -21.26
CA GLY A 643 24.88 17.18 -22.42
C GLY A 643 25.69 17.77 -23.56
N PHE A 644 27.02 17.69 -23.52
CA PHE A 644 27.84 18.20 -24.61
C PHE A 644 28.21 17.11 -25.60
N GLU A 645 28.20 17.47 -26.88
CA GLU A 645 28.71 16.61 -27.95
C GLU A 645 30.25 16.54 -27.87
N VAL A 646 30.76 15.31 -27.98
CA VAL A 646 32.18 15.00 -27.92
C VAL A 646 32.56 14.21 -29.17
N VAL A 647 33.59 14.67 -29.87
CA VAL A 647 34.15 14.00 -31.05
C VAL A 647 35.65 13.84 -30.83
N ASN A 648 36.17 12.63 -31.01
CA ASN A 648 37.60 12.33 -30.81
C ASN A 648 38.15 12.83 -29.47
N LYS A 649 37.39 12.63 -28.38
CA LYS A 649 37.70 13.07 -27.00
C LYS A 649 37.83 14.61 -26.85
N ARG A 650 37.27 15.39 -27.77
CA ARG A 650 37.22 16.87 -27.74
C ARG A 650 35.77 17.35 -27.65
N LYS A 651 35.53 18.32 -26.76
CA LYS A 651 34.23 19.00 -26.61
C LYS A 651 33.98 19.89 -27.83
N THR A 652 32.91 19.67 -28.58
CA THR A 652 32.60 20.48 -29.77
C THR A 652 31.98 21.85 -29.42
N GLY A 653 31.53 22.01 -28.16
CA GLY A 653 30.83 23.19 -27.68
C GLY A 653 29.31 23.13 -27.89
N LYS A 654 28.81 22.20 -28.72
CA LYS A 654 27.38 21.98 -28.94
C LYS A 654 26.77 21.28 -27.73
N TYR A 655 25.78 21.94 -27.13
CA TYR A 655 24.99 21.41 -26.02
C TYR A 655 23.65 20.86 -26.53
N ILE A 656 23.27 19.69 -26.05
CA ILE A 656 22.06 18.96 -26.39
C ILE A 656 21.40 18.54 -25.07
N GLU A 657 20.30 19.20 -24.71
CA GLU A 657 19.64 19.00 -23.41
C GLU A 657 19.18 17.55 -23.20
N ASP A 658 18.74 16.87 -24.26
CA ASP A 658 18.36 15.46 -24.19
C ASP A 658 19.53 14.53 -23.83
N PHE A 659 20.77 14.97 -23.99
CA PHE A 659 21.97 14.21 -23.61
C PHE A 659 22.48 14.55 -22.21
N ASP A 660 21.94 15.59 -21.57
CA ASP A 660 22.32 16.01 -20.21
C ASP A 660 21.65 15.11 -19.16
N ILE A 661 22.31 13.98 -18.89
CA ILE A 661 21.83 12.98 -17.95
C ILE A 661 22.06 13.47 -16.51
N LEU A 662 23.07 14.32 -16.26
CA LEU A 662 23.28 14.91 -14.95
C LEU A 662 22.10 15.80 -14.54
N LYS A 663 21.62 16.65 -15.45
CA LYS A 663 20.43 17.48 -15.24
C LYS A 663 19.19 16.63 -15.02
N LYS A 664 18.98 15.57 -15.82
CA LYS A 664 17.84 14.65 -15.66
C LYS A 664 17.79 13.99 -14.29
N HIS A 665 18.95 13.73 -13.68
CA HIS A 665 19.07 13.10 -12.36
C HIS A 665 19.36 14.08 -11.21
N ASN A 666 19.20 15.40 -11.44
CA ASN A 666 19.45 16.46 -10.45
C ASN A 666 20.85 16.42 -9.81
N ILE A 667 21.88 16.08 -10.59
CA ILE A 667 23.28 16.07 -10.15
C ILE A 667 23.92 17.39 -10.58
N SER A 668 24.27 18.23 -9.62
CA SER A 668 24.80 19.59 -9.86
C SER A 668 26.22 19.82 -9.33
N ASN A 669 26.88 18.78 -8.82
CA ASN A 669 28.23 18.87 -8.24
C ASN A 669 29.00 17.57 -8.45
N TYR A 670 30.22 17.51 -7.91
CA TYR A 670 31.12 16.37 -7.99
C TYR A 670 31.55 15.86 -6.61
N ASN A 671 30.68 16.00 -5.59
CA ASN A 671 30.93 15.46 -4.25
C ASN A 671 30.85 13.91 -4.23
N ALA A 672 31.07 13.32 -3.06
CA ALA A 672 31.10 11.86 -2.93
C ALA A 672 29.80 11.15 -3.35
N GLU A 673 28.63 11.63 -2.93
CA GLU A 673 27.33 11.07 -3.34
C GLU A 673 27.12 11.20 -4.85
N SER A 674 27.48 12.35 -5.44
CA SER A 674 27.37 12.59 -6.88
C SER A 674 28.28 11.67 -7.67
N GLN A 675 29.51 11.45 -7.23
CA GLN A 675 30.45 10.52 -7.89
C GLN A 675 29.91 9.08 -7.91
N ASP A 676 29.34 8.60 -6.80
CA ASP A 676 28.71 7.28 -6.74
C ASP A 676 27.54 7.16 -7.73
N LYS A 677 26.68 8.19 -7.81
CA LYS A 677 25.58 8.23 -8.79
C LYS A 677 26.09 8.31 -10.23
N ILE A 678 27.12 9.11 -10.49
CA ILE A 678 27.72 9.26 -11.83
C ILE A 678 28.26 7.93 -12.33
N CYS A 679 28.90 7.12 -11.48
CA CYS A 679 29.35 5.78 -11.83
C CYS A 679 28.20 4.94 -12.41
N LEU A 680 27.02 4.95 -11.77
CA LEU A 680 25.85 4.21 -12.24
C LEU A 680 25.27 4.77 -13.55
N LEU A 681 25.29 6.10 -13.71
CA LEU A 681 24.84 6.74 -14.95
C LEU A 681 25.77 6.42 -16.13
N ILE A 682 27.08 6.32 -15.88
CA ILE A 682 28.06 5.88 -16.89
C ILE A 682 27.78 4.44 -17.30
N ILE A 683 27.61 3.53 -16.34
CA ILE A 683 27.22 2.13 -16.59
C ILE A 683 25.98 2.09 -17.48
N LYS A 684 24.90 2.77 -17.06
CA LYS A 684 23.61 2.75 -17.76
C LYS A 684 23.70 3.32 -19.18
N LYS A 685 24.48 4.39 -19.37
CA LYS A 685 24.63 5.06 -20.67
C LYS A 685 25.48 4.24 -21.65
N GLN A 686 26.65 3.78 -21.20
CA GLN A 686 27.64 3.18 -22.10
C GLN A 686 27.44 1.67 -22.29
N ARG A 687 26.96 0.97 -21.25
CA ARG A 687 26.77 -0.50 -21.25
C ARG A 687 25.46 -0.86 -20.52
N PRO A 688 24.29 -0.70 -21.14
CA PRO A 688 22.99 -0.90 -20.47
C PRO A 688 22.80 -2.32 -19.87
N ASN A 689 23.43 -3.34 -20.47
CA ASN A 689 23.38 -4.72 -20.01
C ASN A 689 24.25 -5.00 -18.77
N LEU A 690 25.26 -4.16 -18.50
CA LEU A 690 26.19 -4.34 -17.39
C LEU A 690 25.45 -4.35 -16.05
N LEU A 691 24.59 -3.35 -15.83
CA LEU A 691 23.84 -3.24 -14.59
C LEU A 691 22.90 -4.42 -14.37
N GLU A 692 22.29 -4.94 -15.44
CA GLU A 692 21.45 -6.14 -15.35
C GLU A 692 22.23 -7.39 -14.97
N LYS A 693 23.42 -7.60 -15.56
CA LYS A 693 24.28 -8.74 -15.22
C LYS A 693 24.71 -8.67 -13.74
N ILE A 694 25.07 -7.49 -13.25
CA ILE A 694 25.39 -7.29 -11.83
C ILE A 694 24.19 -7.60 -10.95
N ILE A 695 23.00 -7.08 -11.29
CA ILE A 695 21.75 -7.36 -10.58
C ILE A 695 21.46 -8.86 -10.54
N LYS A 696 21.69 -9.59 -11.66
CA LYS A 696 21.52 -11.04 -11.78
C LYS A 696 22.66 -11.85 -11.15
N ASN A 697 23.65 -11.20 -10.54
CA ASN A 697 24.85 -11.80 -9.96
C ASN A 697 25.75 -12.54 -10.98
N ASP A 698 25.68 -12.18 -12.26
CA ASP A 698 26.55 -12.70 -13.34
C ASP A 698 27.82 -11.84 -13.45
N ILE A 699 28.60 -11.80 -12.36
CA ILE A 699 29.67 -10.81 -12.15
C ILE A 699 30.86 -11.00 -13.07
N GLN A 700 31.24 -12.25 -13.34
CA GLN A 700 32.34 -12.53 -14.25
C GLN A 700 32.03 -11.99 -15.66
N LYS A 701 30.83 -12.25 -16.19
CA LYS A 701 30.41 -11.70 -17.48
C LYS A 701 30.21 -10.19 -17.44
N ALA A 702 29.70 -9.65 -16.33
CA ALA A 702 29.62 -8.21 -16.14
C ALA A 702 30.99 -7.54 -16.30
N ILE A 703 32.05 -8.14 -15.75
CA ILE A 703 33.42 -7.64 -15.90
C ILE A 703 33.93 -7.81 -17.33
N GLN A 704 33.96 -9.05 -17.83
CA GLN A 704 34.68 -9.42 -19.05
C GLN A 704 33.98 -8.99 -20.35
N GLU A 705 32.65 -8.89 -20.35
CA GLU A 705 31.88 -8.56 -21.58
C GLU A 705 31.47 -7.08 -21.67
N ASP A 706 31.46 -6.36 -20.55
CA ASP A 706 30.94 -4.98 -20.50
C ASP A 706 31.83 -4.02 -19.70
N GLY A 707 32.19 -4.36 -18.47
CA GLY A 707 32.92 -3.48 -17.55
C GLY A 707 34.31 -3.10 -18.06
N CYS A 708 35.03 -4.04 -18.66
CA CYS A 708 36.36 -3.85 -19.26
C CYS A 708 36.41 -2.78 -20.37
N PHE A 709 35.27 -2.43 -20.97
CA PHE A 709 35.16 -1.39 -21.99
C PHE A 709 34.90 0.02 -21.44
N ILE A 710 34.66 0.14 -20.13
CA ILE A 710 34.49 1.42 -19.44
C ILE A 710 35.75 1.74 -18.64
N TRP A 711 36.29 0.74 -17.94
CA TRP A 711 37.43 0.89 -17.03
C TRP A 711 38.60 -0.01 -17.44
N ALA A 712 39.77 0.61 -17.64
CA ALA A 712 40.97 -0.11 -18.05
C ALA A 712 41.55 -1.02 -16.96
N SER A 713 41.14 -0.85 -15.71
CA SER A 713 41.55 -1.72 -14.61
C SER A 713 40.84 -3.09 -14.59
N LEU A 714 39.76 -3.24 -15.35
CA LEU A 714 38.96 -4.45 -15.42
C LEU A 714 39.41 -5.34 -16.61
N PRO A 715 39.54 -6.66 -16.40
CA PRO A 715 40.07 -7.55 -17.42
C PRO A 715 38.99 -7.98 -18.43
N GLU A 716 39.36 -8.04 -19.72
CA GLU A 716 38.59 -8.72 -20.77
C GLU A 716 38.85 -10.24 -20.73
N ASP A 717 40.09 -10.64 -20.43
CA ASP A 717 40.50 -12.05 -20.24
C ASP A 717 40.84 -12.36 -18.77
N GLU A 718 41.78 -13.26 -18.49
CA GLU A 718 42.20 -13.58 -17.12
C GLU A 718 42.97 -12.43 -16.44
N THR A 719 43.77 -11.66 -17.20
CA THR A 719 44.74 -10.70 -16.63
C THR A 719 44.92 -9.41 -17.44
N HIS A 720 44.35 -9.28 -18.64
CA HIS A 720 44.52 -8.13 -19.52
C HIS A 720 43.22 -7.35 -19.68
N SER A 721 43.34 -6.03 -19.79
CA SER A 721 42.24 -5.13 -20.13
C SER A 721 41.90 -5.18 -21.61
N HIS A 722 40.75 -4.62 -21.98
CA HIS A 722 40.38 -4.40 -23.38
C HIS A 722 41.30 -3.39 -24.10
N TYR A 723 41.91 -2.46 -23.35
CA TYR A 723 42.72 -1.40 -23.91
C TYR A 723 44.15 -1.84 -24.19
N LYS A 724 44.73 -1.28 -25.24
CA LYS A 724 46.13 -1.47 -25.61
C LYS A 724 46.99 -0.29 -25.22
N LEU A 725 48.17 -0.57 -24.67
CA LEU A 725 49.24 0.39 -24.44
C LEU A 725 50.42 -0.01 -25.33
N ASN A 726 50.91 0.92 -26.16
CA ASN A 726 52.02 0.67 -27.11
C ASN A 726 51.81 -0.52 -28.07
N GLY A 727 50.55 -0.86 -28.40
CA GLY A 727 50.20 -1.95 -29.31
C GLY A 727 49.95 -3.30 -28.64
N GLU A 728 50.29 -3.45 -27.35
CA GLU A 728 50.06 -4.64 -26.54
C GLU A 728 48.89 -4.44 -25.59
N LEU A 729 48.20 -5.52 -25.19
CA LEU A 729 47.11 -5.43 -24.22
C LEU A 729 47.65 -5.00 -22.85
N GLN A 730 47.03 -3.96 -22.28
CA GLN A 730 47.42 -3.46 -20.97
C GLN A 730 47.04 -4.47 -19.88
N SER A 731 47.91 -4.68 -18.89
CA SER A 731 47.58 -5.48 -17.71
C SER A 731 46.43 -4.87 -16.90
N ALA A 732 45.52 -5.72 -16.46
CA ALA A 732 44.38 -5.38 -15.61
C ALA A 732 44.49 -6.10 -14.26
N THR A 733 43.52 -5.87 -13.39
CA THR A 733 43.33 -6.72 -12.21
C THR A 733 42.91 -8.12 -12.65
N PRO A 734 43.58 -9.19 -12.19
CA PRO A 734 43.15 -10.54 -12.54
C PRO A 734 41.69 -10.81 -12.18
N ILE A 735 40.97 -11.55 -13.03
CA ILE A 735 39.54 -11.82 -12.82
C ILE A 735 39.27 -12.53 -11.49
N ILE A 736 40.20 -13.39 -11.05
CA ILE A 736 40.11 -14.11 -9.78
C ILE A 736 40.11 -13.14 -8.58
N ASP A 737 41.02 -12.15 -8.59
CA ASP A 737 41.11 -11.12 -7.56
C ASP A 737 39.86 -10.24 -7.55
N CYS A 738 39.36 -9.85 -8.73
CA CYS A 738 38.12 -9.10 -8.86
C CYS A 738 36.95 -9.84 -8.21
N LEU A 739 36.79 -11.14 -8.48
CA LEU A 739 35.72 -11.96 -7.90
C LEU A 739 35.89 -12.15 -6.38
N GLU A 740 37.13 -12.31 -5.90
CA GLU A 740 37.41 -12.43 -4.47
C GLU A 740 37.05 -11.14 -3.71
N HIS A 741 37.49 -9.98 -4.22
CA HIS A 741 37.12 -8.67 -3.66
C HIS A 741 35.63 -8.42 -3.72
N TYR A 742 34.97 -8.72 -4.84
CA TYR A 742 33.53 -8.61 -4.96
C TYR A 742 32.81 -9.44 -3.89
N ASN A 743 33.17 -10.72 -3.72
CA ASN A 743 32.52 -11.60 -2.75
C ASN A 743 32.72 -11.11 -1.31
N LYS A 744 33.92 -10.62 -0.99
CA LYS A 744 34.20 -9.98 0.30
C LYS A 744 33.29 -8.78 0.54
N PHE A 745 33.24 -7.84 -0.41
CA PHE A 745 32.44 -6.63 -0.26
C PHE A 745 30.93 -6.92 -0.28
N LEU A 746 30.48 -7.91 -1.06
CA LEU A 746 29.09 -8.35 -1.06
C LEU A 746 28.67 -8.82 0.33
N LYS A 747 29.50 -9.60 1.01
CA LYS A 747 29.24 -10.04 2.39
C LYS A 747 29.09 -8.85 3.35
N GLU A 748 29.89 -7.81 3.17
CA GLU A 748 29.83 -6.59 3.99
C GLU A 748 28.61 -5.72 3.66
N GLU A 749 28.29 -5.52 2.37
CA GLU A 749 27.08 -4.80 1.93
C GLU A 749 25.81 -5.51 2.40
N LEU A 750 25.77 -6.85 2.34
CA LEU A 750 24.69 -7.65 2.92
C LEU A 750 24.62 -7.56 4.45
N ALA A 751 25.68 -7.12 5.12
CA ALA A 751 25.70 -6.82 6.55
C ALA A 751 25.46 -5.33 6.86
N ASP A 752 25.01 -4.54 5.87
CA ASP A 752 24.83 -3.08 5.96
C ASP A 752 26.11 -2.30 6.33
N LYS A 753 27.29 -2.87 6.02
CA LYS A 753 28.58 -2.22 6.20
C LYS A 753 29.06 -1.73 4.84
N SER A 754 28.83 -0.44 4.58
CA SER A 754 29.20 0.20 3.32
C SER A 754 29.91 1.53 3.57
N PRO A 755 31.07 1.76 2.94
CA PRO A 755 31.74 3.06 2.99
C PRO A 755 31.29 4.02 1.88
N LEU A 756 30.42 3.56 0.96
CA LEU A 756 29.84 4.37 -0.12
C LEU A 756 28.83 5.41 0.40
N HIS A 757 28.73 6.53 -0.30
CA HIS A 757 27.75 7.60 -0.04
C HIS A 757 26.46 7.43 -0.84
N LEU A 758 26.39 6.41 -1.70
CA LEU A 758 25.20 6.02 -2.44
C LEU A 758 24.05 5.68 -1.47
N LYS A 759 22.92 6.38 -1.59
CA LYS A 759 21.71 6.12 -0.79
C LYS A 759 21.01 4.85 -1.26
N LYS A 760 20.38 4.12 -0.34
CA LYS A 760 19.50 2.98 -0.66
C LYS A 760 18.31 3.45 -1.50
N GLY A 761 17.77 2.59 -2.36
CA GLY A 761 16.68 2.91 -3.30
C GLY A 761 17.15 3.45 -4.66
N PHE A 762 18.46 3.51 -4.90
CA PHE A 762 19.03 4.08 -6.13
C PHE A 762 18.68 3.29 -7.40
N LEU A 763 18.46 1.97 -7.29
CA LEU A 763 18.07 1.17 -8.45
C LEU A 763 16.65 1.52 -8.92
N GLN A 764 15.77 1.88 -7.98
CA GLN A 764 14.42 2.35 -8.30
C GLN A 764 14.46 3.71 -9.02
N GLU A 765 15.30 4.65 -8.58
CA GLU A 765 15.51 5.92 -9.27
C GLU A 765 16.00 5.74 -10.71
N LEU A 766 16.72 4.64 -10.98
CA LEU A 766 17.22 4.26 -12.30
C LEU A 766 16.23 3.40 -13.12
N GLY A 767 15.05 3.09 -12.59
CA GLY A 767 14.01 2.32 -13.27
C GLY A 767 14.12 0.79 -13.13
N TYR A 768 14.95 0.30 -12.21
CA TYR A 768 15.11 -1.14 -11.93
C TYR A 768 14.30 -1.55 -10.70
N ASN A 769 13.50 -2.60 -10.87
CA ASN A 769 12.57 -3.13 -9.86
C ASN A 769 13.13 -4.42 -9.20
N CYS A 770 14.41 -4.43 -8.87
CA CYS A 770 15.14 -5.62 -8.44
C CYS A 770 14.98 -5.96 -6.94
N CYS A 771 14.51 -5.01 -6.12
CA CYS A 771 14.12 -5.23 -4.72
C CYS A 771 12.64 -5.59 -4.57
N ARG A 772 11.96 -5.80 -5.70
CA ARG A 772 10.52 -6.08 -5.78
C ARG A 772 10.27 -7.53 -6.18
N GLU A 773 10.97 -8.49 -5.58
CA GLU A 773 10.58 -9.90 -5.71
C GLU A 773 9.31 -10.26 -4.92
N SER A 774 8.52 -9.25 -4.54
CA SER A 774 7.12 -9.39 -4.14
C SER A 774 6.18 -8.34 -4.75
N GLU A 775 6.55 -7.62 -5.83
CA GLU A 775 5.60 -6.69 -6.50
C GLU A 775 5.07 -7.14 -7.85
N LYS A 776 5.25 -8.41 -8.23
CA LYS A 776 4.32 -9.03 -9.20
C LYS A 776 3.22 -9.80 -8.49
N GLN A 777 2.52 -9.09 -7.60
CA GLN A 777 1.19 -9.46 -7.13
C GLN A 777 0.47 -8.17 -6.69
N GLY A 778 -0.36 -7.65 -7.59
CA GLY A 778 -1.44 -6.70 -7.27
C GLY A 778 -1.00 -5.45 -6.54
N GLN A 779 -0.26 -4.56 -7.20
CA GLN A 779 -0.25 -3.17 -6.76
C GLN A 779 -1.65 -2.61 -7.06
N ILE A 780 -2.46 -2.48 -6.01
CA ILE A 780 -3.76 -1.79 -6.09
C ILE A 780 -3.46 -0.38 -6.56
N CYS A 781 -3.92 -0.04 -7.76
CA CYS A 781 -3.71 1.28 -8.32
C CYS A 781 -4.39 2.31 -7.42
N SER A 782 -3.64 3.31 -6.95
CA SER A 782 -4.15 4.38 -6.09
C SER A 782 -5.22 5.26 -6.75
N VAL A 783 -5.45 5.11 -8.06
CA VAL A 783 -6.42 5.88 -8.85
C VAL A 783 -7.76 5.15 -9.00
N CYS A 784 -7.77 3.85 -9.30
CA CYS A 784 -9.00 3.06 -9.50
C CYS A 784 -9.26 2.00 -8.42
N ASN A 785 -8.32 1.81 -7.49
CA ASN A 785 -8.35 0.79 -6.44
C ASN A 785 -8.49 -0.66 -6.96
N GLU A 786 -8.08 -0.89 -8.20
CA GLU A 786 -8.02 -2.20 -8.86
C GLU A 786 -6.57 -2.59 -9.09
N ASN A 787 -6.30 -3.90 -9.18
CA ASN A 787 -4.99 -4.37 -9.59
C ASN A 787 -4.76 -4.10 -11.08
N HIS A 788 -3.60 -3.55 -11.42
CA HIS A 788 -3.16 -3.45 -12.80
C HIS A 788 -2.30 -4.65 -13.17
N TYR A 789 -2.48 -5.11 -14.40
CA TYR A 789 -1.74 -6.22 -14.99
C TYR A 789 -1.31 -5.79 -16.38
N ASP A 790 -0.01 -5.87 -16.69
CA ASP A 790 0.45 -5.78 -18.07
C ASP A 790 1.39 -6.95 -18.33
N ILE A 791 0.93 -7.85 -19.20
CA ILE A 791 1.67 -9.04 -19.59
C ILE A 791 2.01 -9.00 -21.09
N ALA A 792 1.74 -7.87 -21.76
CA ALA A 792 1.94 -7.72 -23.18
C ALA A 792 3.41 -7.94 -23.58
N LYS A 793 3.61 -8.84 -24.53
CA LYS A 793 4.87 -9.13 -25.22
C LYS A 793 4.62 -8.99 -26.71
N SER A 794 4.99 -7.86 -27.30
CA SER A 794 4.70 -7.57 -28.71
C SER A 794 5.31 -8.62 -29.65
N GLU A 795 6.45 -9.22 -29.29
CA GLU A 795 7.07 -10.34 -30.01
C GLU A 795 6.18 -11.59 -30.12
N ASN A 796 5.19 -11.72 -29.23
CA ASN A 796 4.24 -12.82 -29.23
C ASN A 796 3.02 -12.56 -30.13
N TRP A 797 2.81 -11.35 -30.64
CA TRP A 797 1.69 -11.02 -31.50
C TRP A 797 1.76 -11.76 -32.86
N ILE A 798 0.60 -12.01 -33.45
CA ILE A 798 0.43 -12.73 -34.72
C ILE A 798 -0.72 -12.05 -35.50
N HIS A 799 -0.48 -11.71 -36.77
CA HIS A 799 -1.52 -11.28 -37.70
C HIS A 799 -2.36 -12.47 -38.16
N GLN A 800 -3.68 -12.30 -38.24
CA GLN A 800 -4.58 -13.34 -38.72
C GLN A 800 -4.43 -13.60 -40.23
N LYS A 801 -4.71 -14.83 -40.66
CA LYS A 801 -5.09 -15.09 -42.06
C LYS A 801 -6.57 -14.76 -42.27
N PRO A 802 -7.04 -14.60 -43.53
CA PRO A 802 -8.45 -14.37 -43.81
C PRO A 802 -9.36 -15.38 -43.10
N SER A 803 -10.29 -14.89 -42.29
CA SER A 803 -11.24 -15.68 -41.49
C SER A 803 -10.64 -16.57 -40.38
N GLU A 804 -9.36 -16.36 -40.00
CA GLU A 804 -8.65 -17.16 -38.99
C GLU A 804 -8.31 -16.38 -37.70
N CYS A 805 -9.10 -15.36 -37.34
CA CYS A 805 -8.88 -14.54 -36.14
C CYS A 805 -8.79 -15.36 -34.84
N TRP A 806 -9.63 -16.39 -34.71
CA TRP A 806 -9.57 -17.29 -33.57
C TRP A 806 -8.26 -18.08 -33.53
N GLN A 807 -7.83 -18.65 -34.66
CA GLN A 807 -6.60 -19.46 -34.71
C GLN A 807 -5.36 -18.62 -34.35
N ALA A 808 -5.25 -17.41 -34.92
CA ALA A 808 -4.16 -16.49 -34.57
C ALA A 808 -4.16 -16.14 -33.07
N SER A 809 -5.34 -15.97 -32.47
CA SER A 809 -5.47 -15.72 -31.03
C SER A 809 -5.02 -16.92 -30.18
N ILE A 810 -5.26 -18.15 -30.63
CA ILE A 810 -4.79 -19.38 -29.98
C ILE A 810 -3.26 -19.52 -30.09
N ASP A 811 -2.71 -19.21 -31.26
CA ASP A 811 -1.26 -19.27 -31.48
C ASP A 811 -0.51 -18.26 -30.60
N ILE A 812 -1.11 -17.10 -30.33
CA ILE A 812 -0.61 -16.15 -29.33
C ILE A 812 -0.61 -16.80 -27.94
N LEU A 813 -1.70 -17.45 -27.50
CA LEU A 813 -1.71 -18.14 -26.20
C LEU A 813 -0.61 -19.20 -26.09
N ALA A 814 -0.35 -19.96 -27.17
CA ALA A 814 0.70 -20.98 -27.21
C ALA A 814 2.10 -20.36 -27.01
N LYS A 815 2.37 -19.18 -27.57
CA LYS A 815 3.63 -18.44 -27.33
C LYS A 815 3.80 -17.97 -25.86
N TYR A 816 2.72 -17.91 -25.09
CA TYR A 816 2.76 -17.69 -23.63
C TYR A 816 2.86 -18.99 -22.82
N GLY A 817 2.99 -20.14 -23.48
CA GLY A 817 3.16 -21.45 -22.83
C GLY A 817 1.85 -22.10 -22.35
N LEU A 818 0.69 -21.61 -22.83
CA LEU A 818 -0.61 -22.21 -22.52
C LEU A 818 -0.84 -23.47 -23.37
N LYS A 819 -1.58 -24.45 -22.81
CA LYS A 819 -1.84 -25.72 -23.51
C LYS A 819 -2.68 -25.50 -24.77
N ASN A 820 -2.52 -26.39 -25.74
CA ASN A 820 -3.17 -26.34 -27.06
C ASN A 820 -4.71 -26.30 -27.03
N ASN A 821 -5.35 -26.65 -25.92
CA ASN A 821 -6.80 -26.58 -25.74
C ASN A 821 -7.28 -25.30 -25.02
N SER A 822 -6.38 -24.38 -24.66
CA SER A 822 -6.74 -23.07 -24.10
C SER A 822 -7.43 -22.20 -25.14
N GLY A 823 -8.46 -21.42 -24.74
CA GLY A 823 -9.17 -20.53 -25.66
C GLY A 823 -10.19 -21.24 -26.57
N TYR A 824 -10.52 -22.50 -26.26
CA TYR A 824 -11.52 -23.31 -26.96
C TYR A 824 -12.96 -23.05 -26.44
N PRO A 825 -14.01 -23.31 -27.25
CA PRO A 825 -15.38 -22.89 -26.94
C PRO A 825 -16.10 -23.70 -25.85
N GLN A 826 -15.57 -24.86 -25.44
CA GLN A 826 -16.25 -25.83 -24.55
C GLN A 826 -16.55 -25.28 -23.16
N ASN A 827 -15.78 -24.31 -22.67
CA ASN A 827 -15.92 -23.72 -21.33
C ASN A 827 -15.99 -22.19 -21.37
N ARG A 828 -16.57 -21.63 -22.44
CA ARG A 828 -16.69 -20.17 -22.60
C ARG A 828 -17.72 -19.56 -21.65
N ILE A 829 -17.47 -18.33 -21.22
CA ILE A 829 -18.39 -17.51 -20.45
C ILE A 829 -19.03 -16.51 -21.41
N ILE A 830 -20.35 -16.55 -21.55
CA ILE A 830 -21.07 -15.60 -22.40
C ILE A 830 -21.33 -14.31 -21.61
N MET A 831 -20.67 -13.22 -22.00
CA MET A 831 -20.85 -11.91 -21.40
C MET A 831 -22.03 -11.16 -22.00
N ALA A 832 -22.34 -11.37 -23.28
CA ALA A 832 -23.50 -10.77 -23.93
C ALA A 832 -24.11 -11.66 -25.01
N THR A 833 -25.43 -11.55 -25.16
CA THR A 833 -26.20 -12.11 -26.29
C THR A 833 -26.75 -10.97 -27.14
N GLN A 834 -26.87 -11.16 -28.45
CA GLN A 834 -27.49 -10.15 -29.31
C GLN A 834 -28.98 -10.44 -29.49
N GLU A 835 -29.80 -9.46 -29.15
CA GLU A 835 -31.24 -9.47 -29.42
C GLU A 835 -31.55 -8.26 -30.32
N ASN A 836 -31.97 -8.53 -31.56
CA ASN A 836 -32.17 -7.50 -32.59
C ASN A 836 -30.94 -6.60 -32.82
N THR A 837 -31.03 -5.33 -32.44
CA THR A 837 -29.99 -4.30 -32.59
C THR A 837 -29.39 -3.92 -31.23
N SER A 838 -29.39 -4.83 -30.26
CA SER A 838 -28.89 -4.55 -28.92
C SER A 838 -28.18 -5.76 -28.30
N LEU A 839 -27.14 -5.49 -27.53
CA LEU A 839 -26.43 -6.48 -26.72
C LEU A 839 -27.03 -6.53 -25.32
N ILE A 840 -27.40 -7.73 -24.88
CA ILE A 840 -27.96 -7.99 -23.56
C ILE A 840 -26.88 -8.64 -22.71
N ALA A 841 -26.46 -7.96 -21.64
CA ALA A 841 -25.49 -8.46 -20.69
C ALA A 841 -25.99 -9.75 -19.99
N LYS A 842 -25.10 -10.73 -19.81
CA LYS A 842 -25.36 -12.02 -19.15
C LYS A 842 -24.38 -12.23 -17.97
N ASP A 843 -23.39 -13.11 -18.10
CA ASP A 843 -22.47 -13.49 -17.03
C ASP A 843 -21.28 -12.52 -16.91
N THR A 844 -21.54 -11.21 -16.92
CA THR A 844 -20.49 -10.18 -17.03
C THR A 844 -19.52 -10.19 -15.84
N GLN A 845 -20.00 -10.28 -14.60
CA GLN A 845 -19.12 -10.35 -13.43
C GLN A 845 -18.24 -11.62 -13.45
N LYS A 846 -18.84 -12.78 -13.73
CA LYS A 846 -18.12 -14.06 -13.82
C LYS A 846 -17.05 -14.02 -14.91
N GLY A 847 -17.31 -13.29 -15.99
CA GLY A 847 -16.35 -13.00 -17.04
C GLY A 847 -15.16 -12.17 -16.54
N LEU A 848 -15.45 -11.03 -15.91
CA LEU A 848 -14.43 -10.14 -15.34
C LEU A 848 -13.57 -10.84 -14.29
N ASP A 849 -14.20 -11.59 -13.36
CA ASP A 849 -13.51 -12.36 -12.33
C ASP A 849 -12.52 -13.36 -12.95
N TYR A 850 -12.92 -14.01 -14.05
CA TYR A 850 -12.05 -14.95 -14.76
C TYR A 850 -10.90 -14.22 -15.47
N LEU A 851 -11.17 -13.14 -16.20
CA LEU A 851 -10.13 -12.33 -16.86
C LEU A 851 -9.08 -11.86 -15.85
N ASP A 852 -9.53 -11.28 -14.73
CA ASP A 852 -8.66 -10.78 -13.68
C ASP A 852 -7.83 -11.90 -13.04
N SER A 853 -8.43 -13.07 -12.81
CA SER A 853 -7.72 -14.24 -12.27
C SER A 853 -6.60 -14.71 -13.20
N GLN A 854 -6.82 -14.70 -14.52
CA GLN A 854 -5.85 -15.16 -15.50
C GLN A 854 -4.73 -14.14 -15.72
N LEU A 855 -5.07 -12.86 -15.85
CA LEU A 855 -4.08 -11.79 -15.96
C LEU A 855 -3.18 -11.71 -14.72
N LYS A 856 -3.74 -11.95 -13.53
CA LYS A 856 -2.96 -12.07 -12.27
C LYS A 856 -1.94 -13.22 -12.33
N LEU A 857 -2.25 -14.31 -13.03
CA LEU A 857 -1.35 -15.46 -13.21
C LEU A 857 -0.34 -15.27 -14.34
N GLY A 858 -0.39 -14.15 -15.07
CA GLY A 858 0.47 -13.93 -16.24
C GLY A 858 -0.08 -14.53 -17.54
N ASN A 859 -1.33 -14.99 -17.55
CA ASN A 859 -1.92 -15.71 -18.67
C ASN A 859 -2.80 -14.78 -19.52
N PRO A 860 -2.54 -14.66 -20.84
CA PRO A 860 -3.45 -13.96 -21.73
C PRO A 860 -4.73 -14.75 -21.99
N ILE A 861 -5.78 -14.10 -22.47
CA ILE A 861 -7.11 -14.70 -22.62
C ILE A 861 -7.72 -14.36 -23.98
N VAL A 862 -8.22 -15.37 -24.69
CA VAL A 862 -8.99 -15.18 -25.92
C VAL A 862 -10.41 -14.73 -25.58
N VAL A 863 -10.86 -13.66 -26.24
CA VAL A 863 -12.24 -13.18 -26.12
C VAL A 863 -12.90 -13.02 -27.47
N GLY A 864 -14.20 -13.31 -27.53
CA GLY A 864 -15.04 -13.07 -28.69
C GLY A 864 -15.77 -11.73 -28.57
N LEU A 865 -16.00 -11.11 -29.73
CA LEU A 865 -16.37 -9.71 -29.83
C LEU A 865 -17.52 -9.51 -30.80
N ASP A 866 -18.46 -8.66 -30.39
CA ASP A 866 -19.33 -7.95 -31.32
C ASP A 866 -18.50 -6.89 -32.04
N ASP A 867 -18.68 -6.80 -33.35
CA ASP A 867 -18.11 -5.74 -34.18
C ASP A 867 -19.25 -5.02 -34.94
N ASN A 868 -19.64 -3.86 -34.39
CA ASN A 868 -20.66 -2.97 -34.92
C ASN A 868 -22.09 -3.58 -35.04
N LEU A 869 -22.52 -4.41 -34.08
CA LEU A 869 -23.88 -4.99 -34.01
C LEU A 869 -24.27 -5.81 -35.26
N ARG A 870 -23.28 -6.39 -35.95
CA ARG A 870 -23.53 -7.24 -37.11
C ARG A 870 -24.27 -8.48 -36.65
N LYS A 871 -25.41 -8.80 -37.28
CA LYS A 871 -26.18 -10.00 -36.92
C LYS A 871 -25.39 -11.28 -37.25
N SER A 872 -24.76 -11.90 -36.27
CA SER A 872 -24.13 -13.21 -36.44
C SER A 872 -25.15 -14.34 -36.48
N THR A 873 -24.99 -15.27 -37.42
CA THR A 873 -25.86 -16.46 -37.59
C THR A 873 -25.20 -17.76 -37.17
N TYR A 874 -23.90 -17.74 -36.81
CA TYR A 874 -23.08 -18.94 -36.67
C TYR A 874 -22.64 -19.27 -35.22
N ASN A 875 -22.89 -18.41 -34.23
CA ASN A 875 -22.74 -18.76 -32.81
C ASN A 875 -24.09 -18.70 -32.07
N SER A 876 -24.20 -19.51 -31.01
CA SER A 876 -25.47 -19.76 -30.30
C SER A 876 -26.08 -18.54 -29.61
N HIS A 877 -25.27 -17.52 -29.32
CA HIS A 877 -25.69 -16.27 -28.69
C HIS A 877 -25.74 -15.08 -29.67
N LYS A 878 -25.49 -15.36 -30.97
CA LYS A 878 -25.63 -14.46 -32.12
C LYS A 878 -24.86 -13.13 -32.06
N ALA A 879 -23.76 -13.07 -31.29
CA ALA A 879 -23.11 -11.80 -30.92
C ALA A 879 -21.58 -11.76 -31.10
N THR A 880 -20.93 -12.85 -31.48
CA THR A 880 -19.48 -12.85 -31.75
C THR A 880 -19.21 -12.84 -33.25
N GLU A 881 -18.42 -11.89 -33.73
CA GLU A 881 -17.93 -11.86 -35.12
C GLU A 881 -16.42 -11.80 -35.24
N HIS A 882 -15.70 -11.45 -34.17
CA HIS A 882 -14.24 -11.34 -34.17
C HIS A 882 -13.62 -11.91 -32.88
N PHE A 883 -12.33 -12.19 -32.92
CA PHE A 883 -11.55 -12.65 -31.76
C PHE A 883 -10.27 -11.84 -31.61
N PHE A 884 -9.91 -11.53 -30.37
CA PHE A 884 -8.57 -11.04 -30.04
C PHE A 884 -8.13 -11.58 -28.66
N VAL A 885 -6.94 -11.14 -28.23
CA VAL A 885 -6.33 -11.59 -26.97
C VAL A 885 -6.23 -10.44 -25.98
N ILE A 886 -6.81 -10.60 -24.79
CA ILE A 886 -6.61 -9.69 -23.65
C ILE A 886 -5.24 -9.96 -23.02
N VAL A 887 -4.44 -8.91 -22.85
CA VAL A 887 -3.04 -8.96 -22.38
C VAL A 887 -2.75 -8.01 -21.22
N GLY A 888 -3.78 -7.33 -20.70
CA GLY A 888 -3.61 -6.49 -19.53
C GLY A 888 -4.89 -5.85 -19.03
N LYS A 889 -4.79 -5.26 -17.84
CA LYS A 889 -5.79 -4.46 -17.15
C LYS A 889 -5.10 -3.21 -16.60
N GLY A 890 -5.68 -2.05 -16.83
CA GLY A 890 -5.20 -0.78 -16.33
C GLY A 890 -6.35 0.17 -16.01
N CYS A 891 -6.03 1.43 -15.75
CA CYS A 891 -7.02 2.48 -15.67
C CYS A 891 -6.48 3.78 -16.25
N GLU A 892 -7.38 4.57 -16.84
CA GLU A 892 -7.07 5.90 -17.33
C GLU A 892 -8.10 6.85 -16.70
N LYS A 893 -7.64 7.83 -15.91
CA LYS A 893 -8.51 8.76 -15.17
C LYS A 893 -9.55 8.03 -14.28
N GLY A 894 -9.17 6.90 -13.70
CA GLY A 894 -10.02 6.06 -12.84
C GLY A 894 -10.97 5.11 -13.60
N GLN A 895 -11.10 5.25 -14.93
CA GLN A 895 -11.88 4.31 -15.73
C GLN A 895 -11.03 3.07 -16.04
N VAL A 896 -11.49 1.91 -15.60
CA VAL A 896 -10.81 0.62 -15.84
C VAL A 896 -10.85 0.29 -17.33
N TYR A 897 -9.71 -0.15 -17.86
CA TYR A 897 -9.62 -0.68 -19.22
C TYR A 897 -8.85 -2.01 -19.24
N TYR A 898 -9.09 -2.80 -20.28
CA TYR A 898 -8.33 -4.00 -20.61
C TYR A 898 -7.56 -3.79 -21.90
N ARG A 899 -6.26 -4.10 -21.89
CA ARG A 899 -5.41 -4.06 -23.09
C ARG A 899 -5.64 -5.29 -23.93
N PHE A 900 -5.60 -5.14 -25.24
CA PHE A 900 -5.72 -6.25 -26.17
C PHE A 900 -4.71 -6.20 -27.31
N PHE A 901 -4.45 -7.39 -27.86
CA PHE A 901 -3.71 -7.63 -29.09
C PHE A 901 -4.69 -7.93 -30.21
N ASP A 902 -4.87 -6.99 -31.12
CA ASP A 902 -5.78 -7.15 -32.26
C ASP A 902 -5.09 -7.94 -33.38
N VAL A 903 -5.56 -9.16 -33.61
CA VAL A 903 -5.04 -10.01 -34.68
C VAL A 903 -5.55 -9.59 -36.06
N GLY A 904 -6.58 -8.75 -36.13
CA GLY A 904 -7.14 -8.21 -37.37
C GLY A 904 -6.36 -7.04 -37.95
N SER A 905 -5.44 -6.44 -37.19
CA SER A 905 -4.58 -5.36 -37.66
C SER A 905 -3.46 -5.90 -38.57
N GLU A 906 -3.12 -5.21 -39.65
CA GLU A 906 -2.11 -5.68 -40.63
C GLU A 906 -0.67 -5.54 -40.13
N ALA A 907 -0.39 -4.54 -39.28
CA ALA A 907 0.93 -4.25 -38.75
C ALA A 907 1.05 -4.50 -37.25
N LEU A 908 2.24 -4.93 -36.82
CA LEU A 908 2.57 -5.21 -35.41
C LEU A 908 2.31 -4.01 -34.50
N GLU A 909 2.76 -2.82 -34.92
CA GLU A 909 2.62 -1.58 -34.14
C GLU A 909 1.15 -1.20 -33.93
N GLU A 910 0.27 -1.60 -34.85
CA GLU A 910 -1.16 -1.36 -34.79
C GLU A 910 -1.87 -2.38 -33.91
N GLY A 911 -1.58 -3.66 -34.13
CA GLY A 911 -2.16 -4.78 -33.39
C GLY A 911 -1.77 -4.79 -31.91
N THR A 912 -0.61 -4.24 -31.56
CA THR A 912 -0.08 -4.21 -30.18
C THR A 912 -0.10 -2.83 -29.52
N ALA A 913 -0.69 -1.83 -30.18
CA ALA A 913 -0.64 -0.44 -29.74
C ALA A 913 -1.12 -0.23 -28.30
N GLU A 914 -0.48 0.68 -27.57
CA GLU A 914 -0.89 1.08 -26.21
C GLU A 914 -2.33 1.63 -26.12
N LYS A 915 -2.87 2.13 -27.24
CA LYS A 915 -4.25 2.64 -27.33
C LYS A 915 -5.30 1.54 -27.55
N ASN A 916 -4.90 0.29 -27.76
CA ASN A 916 -5.82 -0.85 -27.90
C ASN A 916 -6.38 -1.21 -26.52
N LYS A 917 -7.44 -0.50 -26.14
CA LYS A 917 -8.07 -0.53 -24.82
C LYS A 917 -9.57 -0.76 -24.93
N LEU A 918 -10.11 -1.68 -24.13
CA LEU A 918 -11.54 -1.86 -23.90
C LEU A 918 -11.89 -1.32 -22.52
N TYR A 919 -12.77 -0.35 -22.44
CA TYR A 919 -13.19 0.25 -21.19
C TYR A 919 -14.34 -0.53 -20.55
N LEU A 920 -14.29 -0.65 -19.22
CA LEU A 920 -15.37 -1.21 -18.43
C LEU A 920 -16.53 -0.23 -18.38
N LEU A 921 -17.72 -0.71 -18.76
CA LEU A 921 -18.97 0.04 -18.74
C LEU A 921 -19.77 -0.25 -17.46
N ASP A 922 -20.78 0.58 -17.16
CA ASP A 922 -21.63 0.43 -15.97
C ASP A 922 -22.39 -0.90 -15.91
N ASN A 923 -22.75 -1.46 -17.08
CA ASN A 923 -23.36 -2.79 -17.20
C ASN A 923 -22.35 -3.95 -17.12
N LYS A 924 -21.09 -3.64 -16.80
CA LYS A 924 -19.95 -4.56 -16.68
C LYS A 924 -19.53 -5.25 -17.99
N LEU A 925 -19.97 -4.75 -19.15
CA LEU A 925 -19.38 -5.12 -20.43
C LEU A 925 -18.08 -4.36 -20.67
N LEU A 926 -17.24 -4.91 -21.54
CA LEU A 926 -16.01 -4.28 -22.01
C LEU A 926 -16.21 -3.79 -23.44
N SER A 927 -15.99 -2.51 -23.70
CA SER A 927 -16.15 -1.93 -25.03
C SER A 927 -15.04 -0.96 -25.39
N GLY A 928 -14.63 -0.94 -26.64
CA GLY A 928 -13.58 -0.07 -27.15
C GLY A 928 -13.63 0.04 -28.66
N LYS A 929 -12.55 0.54 -29.26
CA LYS A 929 -12.44 0.71 -30.71
C LYS A 929 -11.20 0.04 -31.28
N SER A 930 -11.26 -0.32 -32.57
CA SER A 930 -10.08 -0.76 -33.32
C SER A 930 -9.01 0.35 -33.41
N PHE A 931 -7.79 -0.07 -33.74
CA PHE A 931 -6.73 0.85 -34.12
C PHE A 931 -7.17 1.68 -35.33
N GLY A 932 -7.47 2.97 -35.13
CA GLY A 932 -8.01 3.86 -36.16
C GLY A 932 -9.48 4.24 -35.99
N GLY A 933 -10.24 3.52 -35.15
CA GLY A 933 -11.58 3.93 -34.71
C GLY A 933 -12.73 3.52 -35.62
N THR A 934 -12.49 2.64 -36.61
CA THR A 934 -13.48 2.18 -37.59
C THR A 934 -14.48 1.16 -37.04
N HIS A 935 -14.03 0.30 -36.11
CA HIS A 935 -14.84 -0.74 -35.50
C HIS A 935 -15.11 -0.40 -34.03
N ASN A 936 -16.35 -0.60 -33.58
CA ASN A 936 -16.69 -0.58 -32.15
C ASN A 936 -16.78 -2.02 -31.67
N TYR A 937 -15.89 -2.37 -30.76
CA TYR A 937 -15.83 -3.71 -30.18
C TYR A 937 -16.57 -3.75 -28.86
N THR A 938 -17.33 -4.82 -28.64
CA THR A 938 -17.87 -5.16 -27.32
C THR A 938 -17.59 -6.63 -27.04
N VAL A 939 -17.03 -6.96 -25.87
CA VAL A 939 -16.76 -8.36 -25.49
C VAL A 939 -18.07 -9.10 -25.25
N THR A 940 -18.29 -10.17 -26.00
CA THR A 940 -19.50 -10.99 -25.93
C THR A 940 -19.24 -12.38 -25.36
N GLU A 941 -18.01 -12.90 -25.44
CA GLU A 941 -17.60 -14.13 -24.76
C GLU A 941 -16.14 -14.12 -24.30
N ILE A 942 -15.85 -14.86 -23.23
CA ILE A 942 -14.50 -15.15 -22.74
C ILE A 942 -14.23 -16.64 -22.85
N ARG A 943 -13.13 -17.03 -23.49
CA ARG A 943 -12.74 -18.44 -23.65
C ARG A 943 -11.66 -18.81 -22.64
N ARG A 944 -11.93 -19.85 -21.84
CA ARG A 944 -11.06 -20.26 -20.73
C ARG A 944 -9.80 -20.99 -21.21
N ASN A 945 -8.71 -20.78 -20.47
CA ASN A 945 -7.43 -21.49 -20.59
C ASN A 945 -7.45 -22.83 -19.83
N TYR A 946 -6.56 -23.77 -20.20
CA TYR A 946 -6.46 -25.14 -19.66
C TYR A 946 -5.03 -25.59 -19.34
#